data_AF-A0A1Y5EZA6-F1
#
_entry.id   AF-A0A1Y5EZA6-F1
#
_cell.length_a   1.000
_cell.length_b   1.000
_cell.length_c   1.000
_cell.angle_alpha   90.00
_cell.angle_beta   90.00
_cell.angle_gamma   90.00
#
_symmetry.space_group_name_H-M   'P 1'
#
loop_
_entity.id
_entity.type
_entity.pdbx_description
1 polymer ?
#
loop_
_entity_poly.entity_id
_entity_poly.type
_entity_poly.pdbx_seq_one_letter_code
_entity_poly.pdbx_strand_id
1 'polypeptide(L)'
;MTASATELENTLQQALLNKGPDYLPRTQHLDASGQAIYTNRLILQDSPYLNQHAHNPVNWYPWGAEAFDAAKRENKAIFLSIGYSTCHWCHVMEEESFDNLDVARLMNQHFINIKVDREQRPDIDETYMTAVSLLTGRGGWPMSSFINQQGETFWGGTYIPPEQFKSLLTGIAQEWTQSRDKVEQQADNVTAAVQSYAVIKSQGGQIDTAVIDNAVKTILGGHDPVLGGFTPPPKFPNEPDLFLLLDQLKRNESQEVLAAVTTTLDAMAHGGIYDQIGGGFHRYATDHNWLVPHFEKMLYNQAHLARVYSLAYELTQDDNYARVAKQTLDYVLREMTSKDGGFYSATDADSEGEEGTFFVWTLAEIKALLSENDASIAIDLFGISKGGNFEGKNILHLPLSMADYANNNQLEESELLANIDNIINQLYEHRLTRISPLRDDKVITAWNGMMITTLALASEILQDDSYLEAALQNANFIWQNRQAAGEKLQRVSMHGHSSIDATQEDYAYYAEALIALYDQTQDRLWLERAQCVTDEMLSLFWDTETGGFFMNAESDVPVMARLKQSNDGAIPSGNSVALKVLVKLAQRTDNFEYAVKADAILATFSEKIISSPAAYGYMLQGASNLLAGEITSRQYAAKGAVFILAELDNDEVILSLTIQDGWHINAHQPKDKDLIPTKVSLTNNKTWQLENVAYPKAIEKRLSFSQQTLALYEGASQIKMTVLTKEENKPAFIAVELALQACNEQVCLAPEMIKFKLKK
;
A
#
# COMPACT_ATOMS: atom_id res chain seq x y z
N MET A 1 2.15 -9.64 36.71
CA MET A 1 1.27 -9.96 37.87
C MET A 1 -0.07 -10.37 37.29
N THR A 2 -0.44 -11.66 37.39
CA THR A 2 -1.74 -12.13 36.90
C THR A 2 -2.84 -11.62 37.83
N ALA A 3 -3.84 -10.91 37.29
CA ALA A 3 -5.04 -10.58 38.03
C ALA A 3 -5.67 -11.87 38.59
N SER A 4 -6.25 -11.80 39.78
CA SER A 4 -7.05 -12.92 40.30
C SER A 4 -8.25 -13.18 39.38
N ALA A 5 -8.80 -14.40 39.38
CA ALA A 5 -9.96 -14.73 38.54
C ALA A 5 -11.13 -13.76 38.76
N THR A 6 -11.34 -13.31 40.01
CA THR A 6 -12.36 -12.32 40.39
C THR A 6 -12.04 -10.91 39.88
N GLU A 7 -10.77 -10.49 39.86
CA GLU A 7 -10.38 -9.19 39.29
C GLU A 7 -10.59 -9.16 37.77
N LEU A 8 -10.25 -10.25 37.08
CA LEU A 8 -10.50 -10.37 35.64
C LEU A 8 -12.00 -10.34 35.35
N GLU A 9 -12.81 -11.12 36.06
CA GLU A 9 -14.26 -11.13 35.88
C GLU A 9 -14.87 -9.73 36.03
N ASN A 10 -14.49 -8.99 37.08
CA ASN A 10 -14.93 -7.61 37.28
C ASN A 10 -14.48 -6.70 36.11
N THR A 11 -13.26 -6.88 35.61
CA THR A 11 -12.72 -6.10 34.49
C THR A 11 -13.52 -6.37 33.20
N LEU A 12 -13.84 -7.63 32.91
CA LEU A 12 -14.62 -8.01 31.74
C LEU A 12 -16.06 -7.51 31.83
N GLN A 13 -16.70 -7.63 33.00
CA GLN A 13 -18.04 -7.09 33.23
C GLN A 13 -18.07 -5.57 33.04
N GLN A 14 -17.08 -4.85 33.58
CA GLN A 14 -17.00 -3.41 33.41
C GLN A 14 -16.78 -3.02 31.95
N ALA A 15 -15.94 -3.75 31.21
CA ALA A 15 -15.72 -3.52 29.79
C ALA A 15 -16.99 -3.73 28.96
N LEU A 16 -17.76 -4.79 29.25
CA LEU A 16 -19.05 -5.03 28.62
C LEU A 16 -20.05 -3.89 28.91
N LEU A 17 -20.14 -3.43 30.16
CA LEU A 17 -20.98 -2.28 30.52
C LEU A 17 -20.58 -1.00 29.78
N ASN A 18 -19.28 -0.80 29.57
CA ASN A 18 -18.77 0.37 28.85
C ASN A 18 -19.09 0.36 27.34
N LYS A 19 -19.45 -0.79 26.75
CA LYS A 19 -19.93 -0.84 25.35
C LYS A 19 -21.29 -0.16 25.17
N GLY A 20 -22.03 0.05 26.26
CA GLY A 20 -23.30 0.77 26.25
C GLY A 20 -24.50 -0.09 25.82
N PRO A 21 -25.71 0.49 25.86
CA PRO A 21 -26.96 -0.25 25.66
C PRO A 21 -27.22 -0.69 24.22
N ASP A 22 -26.57 -0.05 23.24
CA ASP A 22 -26.75 -0.35 21.81
C ASP A 22 -25.76 -1.43 21.31
N TYR A 23 -24.91 -1.93 22.20
CA TYR A 23 -23.97 -2.99 21.87
C TYR A 23 -24.69 -4.32 21.68
N LEU A 24 -24.53 -4.91 20.49
CA LEU A 24 -25.08 -6.21 20.13
C LEU A 24 -23.96 -7.25 20.17
N PRO A 25 -23.96 -8.19 21.14
CA PRO A 25 -22.99 -9.27 21.17
C PRO A 25 -23.14 -10.17 19.94
N ARG A 26 -22.02 -10.42 19.25
CA ARG A 26 -21.98 -11.40 18.15
C ARG A 26 -21.79 -12.81 18.74
N THR A 27 -22.88 -13.49 19.03
CA THR A 27 -22.93 -14.90 19.45
C THR A 27 -24.37 -15.43 19.40
N GLN A 28 -24.55 -16.73 19.24
CA GLN A 28 -25.86 -17.37 19.46
C GLN A 28 -26.18 -17.61 20.95
N HIS A 29 -25.21 -17.45 21.85
CA HIS A 29 -25.33 -17.76 23.28
C HIS A 29 -25.80 -16.55 24.09
N LEU A 30 -27.06 -16.19 23.90
CA LEU A 30 -27.72 -15.11 24.66
C LEU A 30 -28.62 -15.67 25.76
N ASP A 31 -28.69 -14.98 26.90
CA ASP A 31 -29.63 -15.28 27.97
C ASP A 31 -31.05 -14.74 27.65
N ALA A 32 -31.99 -14.98 28.56
CA ALA A 32 -33.38 -14.55 28.37
C ALA A 32 -33.56 -13.01 28.31
N SER A 33 -32.55 -12.24 28.71
CA SER A 33 -32.52 -10.77 28.62
C SER A 33 -31.79 -10.25 27.38
N GLY A 34 -31.24 -11.13 26.54
CA GLY A 34 -30.46 -10.77 25.36
C GLY A 34 -28.99 -10.45 25.66
N GLN A 35 -28.50 -10.75 26.87
CA GLN A 35 -27.09 -10.56 27.23
C GLN A 35 -26.26 -11.80 26.89
N ALA A 36 -25.00 -11.60 26.49
CA ALA A 36 -24.10 -12.71 26.19
C ALA A 36 -23.79 -13.53 27.43
N ILE A 37 -23.96 -14.85 27.32
CA ILE A 37 -23.64 -15.82 28.39
C ILE A 37 -22.13 -15.90 28.62
N TYR A 38 -21.34 -15.76 27.55
CA TYR A 38 -19.88 -15.83 27.58
C TYR A 38 -19.28 -14.46 27.25
N THR A 39 -18.23 -14.10 27.97
CA THR A 39 -17.39 -12.94 27.66
C THR A 39 -15.94 -13.30 27.99
N ASN A 40 -15.03 -13.07 27.05
CA ASN A 40 -13.60 -13.35 27.20
C ASN A 40 -12.77 -12.05 27.08
N ARG A 41 -11.44 -12.18 27.12
CA ARG A 41 -10.51 -11.04 27.16
C ARG A 41 -10.56 -10.14 25.94
N LEU A 42 -11.08 -10.62 24.81
CA LEU A 42 -11.10 -9.84 23.58
C LEU A 42 -12.03 -8.63 23.65
N ILE A 43 -12.96 -8.58 24.62
CA ILE A 43 -13.79 -7.38 24.89
C ILE A 43 -12.96 -6.15 25.29
N LEU A 44 -11.73 -6.38 25.78
CA LEU A 44 -10.78 -5.34 26.18
C LEU A 44 -9.92 -4.84 25.02
N GLN A 45 -10.06 -5.43 23.84
CA GLN A 45 -9.28 -5.05 22.67
C GLN A 45 -10.03 -3.99 21.88
N ASP A 46 -9.28 -3.14 21.18
CA ASP A 46 -9.86 -2.11 20.31
C ASP A 46 -10.11 -2.62 18.88
N SER A 47 -9.56 -3.78 18.50
CA SER A 47 -9.81 -4.35 17.16
C SER A 47 -11.28 -4.74 16.99
N PRO A 48 -11.95 -4.28 15.92
CA PRO A 48 -13.28 -4.77 15.56
C PRO A 48 -13.30 -6.30 15.36
N TYR A 49 -12.28 -6.85 14.68
CA TYR A 49 -12.15 -8.29 14.48
C TYR A 49 -12.05 -9.05 15.81
N LEU A 50 -11.20 -8.62 16.74
CA LEU A 50 -11.09 -9.31 18.03
C LEU A 50 -12.39 -9.19 18.85
N ASN A 51 -13.05 -8.03 18.82
CA ASN A 51 -14.32 -7.84 19.51
C ASN A 51 -15.44 -8.75 18.95
N GLN A 52 -15.43 -9.09 17.65
CA GLN A 52 -16.38 -10.06 17.08
C GLN A 52 -16.30 -11.43 17.76
N HIS A 53 -15.15 -11.79 18.34
CA HIS A 53 -14.91 -13.04 19.06
C HIS A 53 -15.03 -12.91 20.59
N ALA A 54 -15.35 -11.73 21.11
CA ALA A 54 -15.37 -11.46 22.56
C ALA A 54 -16.41 -12.28 23.32
N HIS A 55 -17.45 -12.77 22.62
CA HIS A 55 -18.57 -13.51 23.19
C HIS A 55 -18.61 -14.98 22.79
N ASN A 56 -17.58 -15.48 22.10
CA ASN A 56 -17.48 -16.91 21.87
C ASN A 56 -17.30 -17.67 23.20
N PRO A 57 -17.82 -18.91 23.30
CA PRO A 57 -17.57 -19.81 24.43
C PRO A 57 -16.10 -20.24 24.54
N VAL A 58 -15.29 -20.05 23.49
CA VAL A 58 -13.82 -20.18 23.58
C VAL A 58 -13.25 -19.05 24.45
N ASN A 59 -12.43 -19.42 25.42
CA ASN A 59 -11.73 -18.46 26.28
C ASN A 59 -10.49 -17.90 25.56
N TRP A 60 -10.74 -16.93 24.68
CA TRP A 60 -9.70 -16.30 23.88
C TRP A 60 -8.80 -15.37 24.71
N TYR A 61 -7.53 -15.38 24.35
CA TYR A 61 -6.51 -14.41 24.74
C TYR A 61 -6.10 -13.58 23.52
N PRO A 62 -5.81 -12.28 23.68
CA PRO A 62 -5.00 -11.56 22.70
C PRO A 62 -3.56 -12.07 22.75
N TRP A 63 -2.79 -11.81 21.70
CA TRP A 63 -1.35 -12.09 21.69
C TRP A 63 -0.61 -11.25 22.72
N GLY A 64 0.04 -11.88 23.70
CA GLY A 64 0.82 -11.17 24.72
C GLY A 64 1.30 -12.07 25.84
N ALA A 65 2.10 -11.49 26.74
CA ALA A 65 2.74 -12.21 27.85
C ALA A 65 1.74 -13.00 28.71
N GLU A 66 0.54 -12.47 28.95
CA GLU A 66 -0.49 -13.15 29.74
C GLU A 66 -0.84 -14.54 29.18
N ALA A 67 -0.97 -14.67 27.86
CA ALA A 67 -1.32 -15.92 27.21
C ALA A 67 -0.19 -16.96 27.33
N PHE A 68 1.06 -16.53 27.11
CA PHE A 68 2.23 -17.40 27.22
C PHE A 68 2.52 -17.81 28.67
N ASP A 69 2.33 -16.92 29.62
CA ASP A 69 2.45 -17.22 31.05
C ASP A 69 1.37 -18.21 31.49
N ALA A 70 0.13 -18.07 30.99
CA ALA A 70 -0.93 -19.04 31.21
C ALA A 70 -0.59 -20.41 30.60
N ALA A 71 -0.05 -20.44 29.39
CA ALA A 71 0.34 -21.69 28.71
C ALA A 71 1.41 -22.45 29.50
N LYS A 72 2.42 -21.74 30.02
CA LYS A 72 3.47 -22.30 30.89
C LYS A 72 2.88 -22.80 32.22
N ARG A 73 2.09 -21.97 32.90
CA ARG A 73 1.48 -22.28 34.21
C ARG A 73 0.54 -23.49 34.14
N GLU A 74 -0.24 -23.61 33.08
CA GLU A 74 -1.21 -24.70 32.90
C GLU A 74 -0.63 -25.91 32.17
N ASN A 75 0.63 -25.83 31.74
CA ASN A 75 1.31 -26.82 30.92
C ASN A 75 0.54 -27.23 29.65
N LYS A 76 -0.03 -26.25 28.96
CA LYS A 76 -0.82 -26.44 27.73
C LYS A 76 -0.06 -25.94 26.50
N ALA A 77 -0.31 -26.57 25.36
CA ALA A 77 0.03 -26.00 24.06
C ALA A 77 -0.91 -24.82 23.75
N ILE A 78 -0.57 -24.04 22.73
CA ILE A 78 -1.35 -22.89 22.30
C ILE A 78 -1.99 -23.22 20.95
N PHE A 79 -3.28 -22.89 20.80
CA PHE A 79 -3.93 -22.77 19.50
C PHE A 79 -3.95 -21.30 19.11
N LEU A 80 -3.30 -20.96 18.00
CA LEU A 80 -3.22 -19.62 17.43
C LEU A 80 -4.14 -19.54 16.21
N SER A 81 -5.06 -18.58 16.23
CA SER A 81 -5.91 -18.23 15.08
C SER A 81 -5.70 -16.78 14.67
N ILE A 82 -5.36 -16.55 13.41
CA ILE A 82 -5.12 -15.21 12.85
C ILE A 82 -6.10 -14.94 11.71
N GLY A 83 -6.66 -13.73 11.68
CA GLY A 83 -7.55 -13.25 10.62
C GLY A 83 -7.78 -11.74 10.72
N TYR A 84 -8.83 -11.24 10.09
CA TYR A 84 -9.21 -9.81 10.04
C TYR A 84 -10.73 -9.67 9.83
N SER A 85 -11.26 -8.47 10.09
CA SER A 85 -12.70 -8.19 10.27
C SER A 85 -13.56 -8.45 9.03
N THR A 86 -12.98 -8.32 7.85
CA THR A 86 -13.64 -8.42 6.54
C THR A 86 -13.37 -9.76 5.84
N CYS A 87 -12.75 -10.71 6.55
CA CYS A 87 -12.44 -12.04 6.04
C CYS A 87 -13.64 -13.00 6.13
N HIS A 88 -14.27 -13.32 5.00
CA HIS A 88 -15.41 -14.25 4.94
C HIS A 88 -15.14 -15.61 5.60
N TRP A 89 -14.07 -16.32 5.22
CA TRP A 89 -13.76 -17.64 5.79
C TRP A 89 -13.43 -17.59 7.29
N CYS A 90 -13.01 -16.43 7.80
CA CYS A 90 -12.79 -16.22 9.23
C CYS A 90 -14.14 -16.20 9.98
N HIS A 91 -15.18 -15.60 9.40
CA HIS A 91 -16.55 -15.61 9.92
C HIS A 91 -17.18 -17.01 9.84
N VAL A 92 -16.98 -17.73 8.73
CA VAL A 92 -17.47 -19.11 8.61
C VAL A 92 -16.86 -20.02 9.69
N MET A 93 -15.54 -19.93 9.90
CA MET A 93 -14.89 -20.72 10.96
C MET A 93 -15.35 -20.32 12.37
N GLU A 94 -15.64 -19.04 12.58
CA GLU A 94 -16.18 -18.52 13.83
C GLU A 94 -17.52 -19.16 14.17
N GLU A 95 -18.49 -19.04 13.28
CA GLU A 95 -19.86 -19.51 13.48
C GLU A 95 -19.91 -21.04 13.62
N GLU A 96 -19.21 -21.77 12.76
CA GLU A 96 -19.28 -23.23 12.73
C GLU A 96 -18.47 -23.90 13.86
N SER A 97 -17.34 -23.30 14.27
CA SER A 97 -16.39 -23.93 15.20
C SER A 97 -16.20 -23.16 16.50
N PHE A 98 -15.91 -21.85 16.46
CA PHE A 98 -15.57 -21.11 17.69
C PHE A 98 -16.79 -20.75 18.54
N ASP A 99 -17.97 -20.62 17.93
CA ASP A 99 -19.23 -20.45 18.65
C ASP A 99 -19.90 -21.79 19.04
N ASN A 100 -19.30 -22.93 18.69
CA ASN A 100 -19.82 -24.26 19.05
C ASN A 100 -19.35 -24.71 20.46
N LEU A 101 -20.30 -25.03 21.35
CA LEU A 101 -20.01 -25.41 22.74
C LEU A 101 -19.14 -26.67 22.89
N ASP A 102 -19.28 -27.65 22.01
CA ASP A 102 -18.51 -28.90 22.11
C ASP A 102 -17.07 -28.70 21.64
N VAL A 103 -16.88 -27.93 20.57
CA VAL A 103 -15.55 -27.51 20.09
C VAL A 103 -14.86 -26.63 21.14
N ALA A 104 -15.56 -25.62 21.66
CA ALA A 104 -15.02 -24.70 22.65
C ALA A 104 -14.62 -25.42 23.96
N ARG A 105 -15.37 -26.44 24.38
CA ARG A 105 -15.00 -27.27 25.54
C ARG A 105 -13.66 -27.97 25.31
N LEU A 106 -13.45 -28.59 24.16
CA LEU A 106 -12.19 -29.26 23.81
C LEU A 106 -11.03 -28.25 23.76
N MET A 107 -11.25 -27.10 23.12
CA MET A 107 -10.26 -26.02 23.03
C MET A 107 -9.83 -25.52 24.41
N ASN A 108 -10.78 -25.14 25.27
CA ASN A 108 -10.50 -24.58 26.59
C ASN A 108 -9.88 -25.60 27.55
N GLN A 109 -10.24 -26.88 27.41
CA GLN A 109 -9.70 -27.95 28.24
C GLN A 109 -8.22 -28.22 27.94
N HIS A 110 -7.83 -28.20 26.66
CA HIS A 110 -6.53 -28.71 26.23
C HIS A 110 -5.53 -27.64 25.80
N PHE A 111 -5.99 -26.44 25.46
CA PHE A 111 -5.16 -25.39 24.87
C PHE A 111 -5.34 -24.04 25.56
N ILE A 112 -4.32 -23.18 25.43
CA ILE A 112 -4.52 -21.73 25.53
C ILE A 112 -4.84 -21.21 24.13
N ASN A 113 -5.96 -20.52 23.97
CA ASN A 113 -6.45 -20.10 22.66
C ASN A 113 -6.10 -18.62 22.45
N ILE A 114 -5.30 -18.32 21.44
CA ILE A 114 -4.88 -16.95 21.09
C ILE A 114 -5.53 -16.54 19.77
N LYS A 115 -6.11 -15.34 19.75
CA LYS A 115 -6.69 -14.70 18.57
C LYS A 115 -5.89 -13.45 18.21
N VAL A 116 -5.59 -13.28 16.92
CA VAL A 116 -4.81 -12.14 16.42
C VAL A 116 -5.48 -11.52 15.21
N ASP A 117 -5.59 -10.19 15.23
CA ASP A 117 -5.91 -9.38 14.06
C ASP A 117 -4.61 -9.12 13.27
N ARG A 118 -4.52 -9.65 12.04
CA ARG A 118 -3.34 -9.46 11.18
C ARG A 118 -3.11 -8.00 10.82
N GLU A 119 -4.15 -7.19 10.79
CA GLU A 119 -4.03 -5.77 10.46
C GLU A 119 -3.39 -5.00 11.62
N GLN A 120 -3.55 -5.46 12.85
CA GLN A 120 -2.83 -4.94 14.02
C GLN A 120 -1.42 -5.54 14.13
N ARG A 121 -1.24 -6.83 13.82
CA ARG A 121 0.01 -7.57 14.03
C ARG A 121 0.48 -8.30 12.77
N PRO A 122 0.88 -7.57 11.71
CA PRO A 122 1.38 -8.17 10.48
C PRO A 122 2.69 -8.94 10.70
N ASP A 123 3.47 -8.56 11.72
CA ASP A 123 4.71 -9.22 12.13
C ASP A 123 4.46 -10.66 12.61
N ILE A 124 3.41 -10.86 13.38
CA ILE A 124 2.97 -12.17 13.86
C ILE A 124 2.36 -12.95 12.70
N ASP A 125 1.50 -12.32 11.91
CA ASP A 125 0.88 -12.94 10.73
C ASP A 125 1.92 -13.50 9.74
N GLU A 126 2.90 -12.70 9.32
CA GLU A 126 3.94 -13.11 8.38
C GLU A 126 4.76 -14.30 8.91
N THR A 127 5.11 -14.26 10.20
CA THR A 127 5.90 -15.32 10.85
C THR A 127 5.18 -16.66 10.80
N TYR A 128 3.93 -16.68 11.23
CA TYR A 128 3.16 -17.92 11.30
C TYR A 128 2.59 -18.34 9.94
N MET A 129 2.29 -17.40 9.04
CA MET A 129 1.91 -17.70 7.66
C MET A 129 3.06 -18.35 6.89
N THR A 130 4.31 -17.90 7.12
CA THR A 130 5.51 -18.54 6.56
C THR A 130 5.61 -19.98 7.05
N ALA A 131 5.43 -20.23 8.35
CA ALA A 131 5.44 -21.57 8.91
C ALA A 131 4.36 -22.48 8.29
N VAL A 132 3.11 -21.99 8.19
CA VAL A 132 1.99 -22.74 7.57
C VAL A 132 2.26 -23.03 6.10
N SER A 133 2.82 -22.07 5.37
CA SER A 133 3.15 -22.22 3.95
C SER A 133 4.25 -23.25 3.72
N LEU A 134 5.29 -23.27 4.57
CA LEU A 134 6.35 -24.29 4.52
C LEU A 134 5.82 -25.69 4.88
N LEU A 135 4.85 -25.80 5.80
CA LEU A 135 4.26 -27.06 6.21
C LEU A 135 3.28 -27.64 5.18
N THR A 136 2.48 -26.79 4.55
CA THR A 136 1.33 -27.23 3.74
C THR A 136 1.48 -26.95 2.25
N GLY A 137 2.49 -26.17 1.85
CA GLY A 137 2.69 -25.71 0.48
C GLY A 137 1.77 -24.56 0.05
N ARG A 138 0.88 -24.09 0.93
CA ARG A 138 -0.05 -22.98 0.68
C ARG A 138 -0.31 -22.15 1.94
N GLY A 139 -0.76 -20.92 1.77
CA GLY A 139 -1.19 -20.03 2.85
C GLY A 139 -2.63 -19.58 2.68
N GLY A 140 -3.17 -18.89 3.68
CA GLY A 140 -4.48 -18.27 3.63
C GLY A 140 -5.09 -18.04 5.01
N TRP A 141 -6.10 -17.16 5.05
CA TRP A 141 -6.86 -16.87 6.26
C TRP A 141 -8.24 -17.55 6.19
N PRO A 142 -8.81 -18.01 7.33
CA PRO A 142 -8.23 -17.96 8.68
C PRO A 142 -7.01 -18.86 8.79
N MET A 143 -5.95 -18.35 9.41
CA MET A 143 -4.74 -19.12 9.65
C MET A 143 -4.83 -19.80 11.01
N SER A 144 -4.56 -21.11 11.05
CA SER A 144 -4.61 -21.94 12.25
C SER A 144 -3.25 -22.57 12.51
N SER A 145 -2.68 -22.36 13.70
CA SER A 145 -1.42 -22.98 14.10
C SER A 145 -1.47 -23.51 15.52
N PHE A 146 -0.93 -24.71 15.75
CA PHE A 146 -0.62 -25.17 17.10
C PHE A 146 0.86 -24.90 17.38
N ILE A 147 1.09 -24.17 18.48
CA ILE A 147 2.42 -23.69 18.87
C ILE A 147 2.75 -24.15 20.30
N ASN A 148 4.02 -24.37 20.59
CA ASN A 148 4.50 -24.71 21.93
C ASN A 148 4.54 -23.45 22.84
N GLN A 149 5.04 -23.62 24.06
CA GLN A 149 5.09 -22.54 25.07
C GLN A 149 6.16 -21.48 24.79
N GLN A 150 6.98 -21.69 23.76
CA GLN A 150 8.02 -20.83 23.24
C GLN A 150 7.56 -20.07 21.98
N GLY A 151 6.33 -20.34 21.51
CA GLY A 151 5.77 -19.72 20.32
C GLY A 151 6.15 -20.44 19.02
N GLU A 152 6.65 -21.66 19.07
CA GLU A 152 7.13 -22.40 17.91
C GLU A 152 6.03 -23.32 17.37
N THR A 153 5.73 -23.20 16.08
CA THR A 153 4.74 -24.01 15.37
C THR A 153 5.22 -25.43 15.18
N PHE A 154 4.38 -26.38 15.58
CA PHE A 154 4.56 -27.80 15.23
C PHE A 154 3.45 -28.34 14.32
N TRP A 155 2.34 -27.61 14.16
CA TRP A 155 1.28 -27.91 13.20
C TRP A 155 0.67 -26.63 12.63
N GLY A 156 0.30 -26.64 11.34
CA GLY A 156 -0.27 -25.48 10.66
C GLY A 156 -1.29 -25.84 9.58
N GLY A 157 -2.30 -24.98 9.39
CA GLY A 157 -3.34 -25.10 8.37
C GLY A 157 -4.14 -23.81 8.23
N THR A 158 -5.19 -23.84 7.40
CA THR A 158 -6.10 -22.70 7.19
C THR A 158 -7.47 -22.96 7.83
N TYR A 159 -8.55 -22.88 7.07
CA TYR A 159 -9.89 -23.29 7.50
C TYR A 159 -9.96 -24.81 7.72
N ILE A 160 -10.61 -25.22 8.81
CA ILE A 160 -10.77 -26.62 9.22
C ILE A 160 -12.26 -26.85 9.58
N PRO A 161 -12.97 -27.75 8.89
CA PRO A 161 -14.36 -28.06 9.19
C PRO A 161 -14.55 -28.60 10.63
N PRO A 162 -15.69 -28.35 11.30
CA PRO A 162 -15.87 -28.63 12.73
C PRO A 162 -15.55 -30.07 13.18
N GLU A 163 -16.02 -31.09 12.46
CA GLU A 163 -15.76 -32.50 12.82
C GLU A 163 -14.29 -32.89 12.67
N GLN A 164 -13.63 -32.37 11.64
CA GLN A 164 -12.20 -32.57 11.42
C GLN A 164 -11.42 -31.82 12.51
N PHE A 165 -11.88 -30.62 12.89
CA PHE A 165 -11.25 -29.82 13.91
C PHE A 165 -11.32 -30.49 15.29
N LYS A 166 -12.47 -31.06 15.68
CA LYS A 166 -12.59 -31.85 16.94
C LYS A 166 -11.62 -33.04 16.97
N SER A 167 -11.52 -33.75 15.84
CA SER A 167 -10.62 -34.90 15.70
C SER A 167 -9.16 -34.45 15.84
N LEU A 168 -8.79 -33.33 15.20
CA LEU A 168 -7.48 -32.73 15.27
C LEU A 168 -7.13 -32.27 16.70
N LEU A 169 -8.02 -31.51 17.36
CA LEU A 169 -7.83 -31.04 18.74
C LEU A 169 -7.56 -32.20 19.69
N THR A 170 -8.31 -33.30 19.55
CA THR A 170 -8.12 -34.51 20.36
C THR A 170 -6.77 -35.17 20.09
N GLY A 171 -6.39 -35.31 18.81
CA GLY A 171 -5.10 -35.89 18.42
C GLY A 171 -3.91 -35.09 18.95
N ILE A 172 -3.92 -33.77 18.75
CA ILE A 172 -2.85 -32.88 19.22
C ILE A 172 -2.76 -32.88 20.75
N ALA A 173 -3.89 -32.88 21.47
CA ALA A 173 -3.89 -32.94 22.93
C ALA A 173 -3.29 -34.26 23.47
N GLN A 174 -3.56 -35.38 22.80
CA GLN A 174 -2.94 -36.66 23.13
C GLN A 174 -1.44 -36.65 22.84
N GLU A 175 -1.01 -36.11 21.71
CA GLU A 175 0.41 -36.05 21.35
C GLU A 175 1.20 -35.14 22.31
N TRP A 176 0.65 -33.99 22.69
CA TRP A 176 1.25 -33.08 23.68
C TRP A 176 1.50 -33.75 25.03
N THR A 177 0.57 -34.60 25.48
CA THR A 177 0.63 -35.25 26.80
C THR A 177 1.45 -36.54 26.78
N GLN A 178 1.38 -37.32 25.70
CA GLN A 178 2.00 -38.65 25.62
C GLN A 178 3.34 -38.67 24.87
N SER A 179 3.61 -37.67 24.03
CA SER A 179 4.76 -37.64 23.12
C SER A 179 5.33 -36.23 22.97
N ARG A 180 5.43 -35.49 24.08
CA ARG A 180 5.93 -34.10 24.12
C ARG A 180 7.23 -33.92 23.35
N ASP A 181 8.20 -34.82 23.52
CA ASP A 181 9.50 -34.75 22.82
C ASP A 181 9.36 -34.74 21.29
N LYS A 182 8.36 -35.44 20.73
CA LYS A 182 8.11 -35.42 19.27
C LYS A 182 7.52 -34.08 18.83
N VAL A 183 6.63 -33.50 19.63
CA VAL A 183 6.05 -32.19 19.36
C VAL A 183 7.13 -31.12 19.36
N GLU A 184 8.01 -31.13 20.36
CA GLU A 184 9.13 -30.17 20.44
C GLU A 184 10.13 -30.39 19.29
N GLN A 185 10.43 -31.64 18.93
CA GLN A 185 11.29 -31.91 17.76
C GLN A 185 10.67 -31.40 16.45
N GLN A 186 9.36 -31.55 16.29
CA GLN A 186 8.65 -31.01 15.12
C GLN A 186 8.70 -29.48 15.12
N ALA A 187 8.52 -28.84 16.29
CA ALA A 187 8.66 -27.41 16.47
C ALA A 187 10.06 -26.93 16.07
N ASP A 188 11.12 -27.56 16.57
CA ASP A 188 12.52 -27.26 16.24
C ASP A 188 12.77 -27.31 14.72
N ASN A 189 12.24 -28.34 14.05
CA ASN A 189 12.40 -28.50 12.60
C ASN A 189 11.72 -27.37 11.81
N VAL A 190 10.51 -26.96 12.22
CA VAL A 190 9.77 -25.87 11.58
C VAL A 190 10.44 -24.54 11.85
N THR A 191 10.85 -24.28 13.10
CA THR A 191 11.60 -23.08 13.48
C THR A 191 12.89 -22.97 12.66
N ALA A 192 13.66 -24.06 12.53
CA ALA A 192 14.88 -24.06 11.73
C ALA A 192 14.60 -23.79 10.23
N ALA A 193 13.49 -24.29 9.69
CA ALA A 193 13.08 -24.02 8.32
C ALA A 193 12.67 -22.55 8.11
N VAL A 194 11.88 -21.98 9.02
CA VAL A 194 11.48 -20.56 8.99
C VAL A 194 12.69 -19.65 9.16
N GLN A 195 13.57 -19.94 10.12
CA GLN A 195 14.82 -19.20 10.30
C GLN A 195 15.72 -19.31 9.06
N SER A 196 15.81 -20.47 8.43
CA SER A 196 16.59 -20.64 7.19
C SER A 196 15.99 -19.85 6.01
N TYR A 197 14.66 -19.72 5.94
CA TYR A 197 13.96 -18.86 4.99
C TYR A 197 14.19 -17.37 5.27
N ALA A 198 14.27 -17.02 6.56
CA ALA A 198 14.53 -15.67 7.05
C ALA A 198 16.00 -15.24 6.87
N VAL A 199 16.95 -16.18 6.98
CA VAL A 199 18.37 -15.94 6.74
C VAL A 199 18.58 -15.64 5.28
N ILE A 200 18.95 -14.39 5.02
CA ILE A 200 19.30 -13.95 3.68
C ILE A 200 20.80 -14.19 3.53
N LYS A 201 21.17 -15.24 2.80
CA LYS A 201 22.55 -15.41 2.35
C LYS A 201 22.76 -14.38 1.23
N SER A 202 23.70 -13.46 1.43
CA SER A 202 24.16 -12.60 0.34
C SER A 202 25.43 -13.21 -0.23
N GLN A 203 25.39 -13.65 -1.49
CA GLN A 203 26.60 -13.98 -2.25
C GLN A 203 27.18 -12.79 -3.02
N GLY A 204 26.78 -11.55 -2.71
CA GLY A 204 27.36 -10.35 -3.32
C GLY A 204 26.99 -10.17 -4.80
N GLY A 205 25.72 -10.40 -5.16
CA GLY A 205 25.22 -10.11 -6.50
C GLY A 205 24.98 -8.61 -6.68
N GLN A 206 25.48 -8.02 -7.76
CA GLN A 206 25.19 -6.63 -8.09
C GLN A 206 23.81 -6.52 -8.75
N ILE A 207 22.93 -5.68 -8.21
CA ILE A 207 21.66 -5.33 -8.86
C ILE A 207 21.94 -4.26 -9.92
N ASP A 208 21.81 -4.64 -11.18
CA ASP A 208 22.01 -3.77 -12.34
C ASP A 208 20.74 -3.68 -13.19
N THR A 209 20.81 -2.97 -14.32
CA THR A 209 19.68 -2.80 -15.23
C THR A 209 19.20 -4.13 -15.83
N ALA A 210 20.07 -5.14 -15.99
CA ALA A 210 19.67 -6.43 -16.54
C ALA A 210 18.76 -7.21 -15.57
N VAL A 211 18.94 -7.06 -14.26
CA VAL A 211 18.02 -7.63 -13.26
C VAL A 211 16.63 -6.99 -13.37
N ILE A 212 16.57 -5.68 -13.58
CA ILE A 212 15.31 -4.93 -13.78
C ILE A 212 14.62 -5.39 -15.08
N ASP A 213 15.36 -5.47 -16.19
CA ASP A 213 14.84 -5.95 -17.47
C ASP A 213 14.28 -7.39 -17.36
N ASN A 214 14.95 -8.24 -16.57
CA ASN A 214 14.46 -9.59 -16.30
C ASN A 214 13.17 -9.60 -15.49
N ALA A 215 13.00 -8.72 -14.49
CA ALA A 215 11.74 -8.56 -13.76
C ALA A 215 10.59 -8.22 -14.71
N VAL A 216 10.78 -7.20 -15.56
CA VAL A 216 9.80 -6.76 -16.56
C VAL A 216 9.43 -7.91 -17.47
N LYS A 217 10.42 -8.63 -18.01
CA LYS A 217 10.19 -9.78 -18.87
C LYS A 217 9.40 -10.90 -18.17
N THR A 218 9.69 -11.17 -16.91
CA THR A 218 8.94 -12.17 -16.12
C THR A 218 7.50 -11.74 -15.89
N ILE A 219 7.25 -10.47 -15.53
CA ILE A 219 5.90 -9.92 -15.34
C ILE A 219 5.11 -10.01 -16.66
N LEU A 220 5.69 -9.56 -17.77
CA LEU A 220 5.06 -9.64 -19.10
C LEU A 220 4.75 -11.10 -19.51
N GLY A 221 5.57 -12.07 -19.09
CA GLY A 221 5.31 -13.48 -19.35
C GLY A 221 4.06 -14.04 -18.66
N GLY A 222 3.57 -13.40 -17.60
CA GLY A 222 2.32 -13.74 -16.92
C GLY A 222 1.10 -12.95 -17.39
N HIS A 223 1.28 -11.94 -18.24
CA HIS A 223 0.21 -11.04 -18.67
C HIS A 223 -0.81 -11.75 -19.59
N ASP A 224 -2.10 -11.58 -19.32
CA ASP A 224 -3.19 -11.97 -20.23
C ASP A 224 -3.44 -10.83 -21.25
N PRO A 225 -3.09 -11.01 -22.54
CA PRO A 225 -3.22 -9.94 -23.53
C PRO A 225 -4.67 -9.63 -23.94
N VAL A 226 -5.66 -10.42 -23.49
CA VAL A 226 -7.08 -10.25 -23.82
C VAL A 226 -7.85 -9.70 -22.64
N LEU A 227 -7.67 -10.30 -21.46
CA LEU A 227 -8.44 -9.95 -20.24
C LEU A 227 -7.62 -9.16 -19.22
N GLY A 228 -6.36 -8.86 -19.52
CA GLY A 228 -5.46 -8.13 -18.63
C GLY A 228 -5.10 -8.89 -17.35
N GLY A 229 -4.20 -8.32 -16.55
CA GLY A 229 -3.71 -8.93 -15.32
C GLY A 229 -2.62 -9.98 -15.54
N PHE A 230 -1.98 -10.39 -14.45
CA PHE A 230 -0.73 -11.17 -14.47
C PHE A 230 -0.84 -12.55 -13.82
N THR A 231 -2.02 -12.88 -13.27
CA THR A 231 -2.27 -14.08 -12.49
C THR A 231 -3.57 -14.75 -12.92
N PRO A 232 -3.68 -16.09 -12.83
CA PRO A 232 -4.94 -16.79 -13.01
C PRO A 232 -5.91 -16.47 -11.86
N PRO A 233 -7.23 -16.74 -12.00
CA PRO A 233 -8.18 -16.48 -10.93
C PRO A 233 -7.90 -17.28 -9.64
N PRO A 234 -8.19 -16.70 -8.45
CA PRO A 234 -8.69 -15.33 -8.25
C PRO A 234 -7.66 -14.26 -8.69
N LYS A 235 -8.12 -13.25 -9.44
CA LYS A 235 -7.28 -12.21 -10.04
C LYS A 235 -7.12 -11.05 -9.08
N PHE A 236 -5.88 -10.77 -8.71
CA PHE A 236 -5.48 -9.58 -7.96
C PHE A 236 -4.93 -8.51 -8.91
N PRO A 237 -5.08 -7.21 -8.59
CA PRO A 237 -4.53 -6.14 -9.42
C PRO A 237 -3.00 -6.16 -9.57
N ASN A 238 -2.27 -6.70 -8.58
CA ASN A 238 -0.79 -6.78 -8.57
C ASN A 238 -0.13 -5.39 -8.74
N GLU A 239 -0.50 -4.45 -7.87
CA GLU A 239 -0.07 -3.05 -7.92
C GLU A 239 1.45 -2.84 -7.90
N PRO A 240 2.27 -3.61 -7.15
CA PRO A 240 3.74 -3.50 -7.21
C PRO A 240 4.34 -3.74 -8.60
N ASP A 241 3.77 -4.69 -9.37
CA ASP A 241 4.21 -4.98 -10.74
C ASP A 241 3.85 -3.81 -11.66
N LEU A 242 2.63 -3.27 -11.53
CA LEU A 242 2.18 -2.10 -12.29
C LEU A 242 3.06 -0.87 -11.99
N PHE A 243 3.49 -0.66 -10.75
CA PHE A 243 4.43 0.42 -10.41
C PHE A 243 5.77 0.26 -11.12
N LEU A 244 6.32 -0.95 -11.21
CA LEU A 244 7.55 -1.20 -11.95
C LEU A 244 7.33 -0.96 -13.46
N LEU A 245 6.27 -1.51 -14.06
CA LEU A 245 5.99 -1.33 -15.48
C LEU A 245 5.83 0.15 -15.86
N LEU A 246 5.10 0.93 -15.06
CA LEU A 246 4.94 2.38 -15.24
C LEU A 246 6.27 3.14 -15.09
N ASP A 247 7.11 2.77 -14.12
CA ASP A 247 8.46 3.33 -13.98
C ASP A 247 9.32 3.04 -15.21
N GLN A 248 9.23 1.83 -15.76
CA GLN A 248 9.98 1.44 -16.95
C GLN A 248 9.46 2.13 -18.21
N LEU A 249 8.16 2.40 -18.34
CA LEU A 249 7.61 3.27 -19.41
C LEU A 249 8.11 4.71 -19.29
N LYS A 250 8.22 5.23 -18.06
CA LYS A 250 8.84 6.54 -17.81
C LYS A 250 10.33 6.52 -18.19
N ARG A 251 11.05 5.43 -18.04
CA ARG A 251 12.47 5.36 -18.44
C ARG A 251 12.67 5.15 -19.93
N ASN A 252 11.91 4.22 -20.51
CA ASN A 252 12.10 3.68 -21.84
C ASN A 252 10.75 3.58 -22.58
N GLU A 253 10.73 3.92 -23.87
CA GLU A 253 9.55 3.67 -24.69
C GLU A 253 9.44 2.17 -25.00
N SER A 254 8.36 1.53 -24.55
CA SER A 254 8.06 0.12 -24.85
C SER A 254 6.58 -0.08 -25.13
N GLN A 255 6.24 -0.39 -26.38
CA GLN A 255 4.85 -0.66 -26.78
C GLN A 255 4.28 -1.93 -26.13
N GLU A 256 5.13 -2.92 -25.88
CA GLU A 256 4.72 -4.16 -25.20
C GLU A 256 4.33 -3.90 -23.75
N VAL A 257 5.14 -3.11 -23.02
CA VAL A 257 4.83 -2.73 -21.64
C VAL A 257 3.61 -1.81 -21.60
N LEU A 258 3.50 -0.87 -22.54
CA LEU A 258 2.36 0.04 -22.62
C LEU A 258 1.06 -0.75 -22.82
N ALA A 259 1.05 -1.68 -23.79
CA ALA A 259 -0.10 -2.53 -24.05
C ALA A 259 -0.47 -3.39 -22.82
N ALA A 260 0.52 -3.96 -22.12
CA ALA A 260 0.24 -4.76 -20.92
C ALA A 260 -0.40 -3.94 -19.80
N VAL A 261 0.10 -2.72 -19.58
CA VAL A 261 -0.48 -1.78 -18.61
C VAL A 261 -1.89 -1.39 -19.04
N THR A 262 -2.08 -0.87 -20.25
CA THR A 262 -3.39 -0.35 -20.69
C THR A 262 -4.44 -1.46 -20.75
N THR A 263 -4.13 -2.62 -21.31
CA THR A 263 -5.07 -3.77 -21.33
C THR A 263 -5.49 -4.18 -19.92
N THR A 264 -4.56 -4.17 -18.96
CA THR A 264 -4.86 -4.51 -17.56
C THR A 264 -5.75 -3.46 -16.89
N LEU A 265 -5.43 -2.18 -17.06
CA LEU A 265 -6.21 -1.08 -16.49
C LEU A 265 -7.61 -1.00 -17.11
N ASP A 266 -7.72 -1.09 -18.43
CA ASP A 266 -9.00 -1.06 -19.12
C ASP A 266 -9.90 -2.22 -18.66
N ALA A 267 -9.36 -3.43 -18.58
CA ALA A 267 -10.11 -4.60 -18.13
C ALA A 267 -10.60 -4.47 -16.68
N MET A 268 -9.79 -3.90 -15.78
CA MET A 268 -10.22 -3.65 -14.39
C MET A 268 -11.26 -2.53 -14.30
N ALA A 269 -11.06 -1.41 -14.99
CA ALA A 269 -11.98 -0.26 -14.98
C ALA A 269 -13.35 -0.61 -15.59
N HIS A 270 -13.36 -1.47 -16.61
CA HIS A 270 -14.59 -1.98 -17.22
C HIS A 270 -15.24 -3.13 -16.43
N GLY A 271 -14.48 -3.81 -15.58
CA GLY A 271 -14.94 -4.95 -14.79
C GLY A 271 -15.87 -4.56 -13.64
N GLY A 272 -16.45 -5.56 -13.00
CA GLY A 272 -17.19 -5.42 -11.74
C GLY A 272 -16.28 -5.28 -10.51
N ILE A 273 -14.96 -5.47 -10.66
CA ILE A 273 -13.98 -5.12 -9.63
C ILE A 273 -13.95 -3.61 -9.35
N TYR A 274 -14.26 -2.78 -10.35
CA TYR A 274 -14.45 -1.35 -10.19
C TYR A 274 -15.93 -1.06 -9.92
N ASP A 275 -16.24 -0.38 -8.82
CA ASP A 275 -17.61 -0.01 -8.49
C ASP A 275 -18.08 1.13 -9.41
N GLN A 276 -18.81 0.75 -10.45
CA GLN A 276 -19.31 1.65 -11.51
C GLN A 276 -20.21 2.79 -10.98
N ILE A 277 -20.75 2.66 -9.76
CA ILE A 277 -21.66 3.65 -9.16
C ILE A 277 -20.97 4.50 -8.10
N GLY A 278 -20.23 3.88 -7.18
CA GLY A 278 -19.58 4.58 -6.07
C GLY A 278 -18.16 5.06 -6.34
N GLY A 279 -17.52 4.53 -7.38
CA GLY A 279 -16.07 4.58 -7.52
C GLY A 279 -15.36 3.66 -6.52
N GLY A 280 -14.04 3.60 -6.68
CA GLY A 280 -13.19 2.72 -5.89
C GLY A 280 -13.24 1.25 -6.32
N PHE A 281 -12.24 0.51 -5.90
CA PHE A 281 -12.00 -0.87 -6.30
C PHE A 281 -12.29 -1.85 -5.17
N HIS A 282 -12.95 -2.94 -5.51
CA HIS A 282 -12.99 -4.14 -4.72
C HIS A 282 -11.62 -4.82 -4.71
N ARG A 283 -11.34 -5.64 -3.69
CA ARG A 283 -9.99 -6.15 -3.41
C ARG A 283 -9.44 -7.05 -4.52
N TYR A 284 -10.26 -7.94 -5.05
CA TYR A 284 -9.89 -8.87 -6.13
C TYR A 284 -11.14 -9.43 -6.81
N ALA A 285 -10.95 -10.05 -7.98
CA ALA A 285 -12.01 -10.75 -8.71
C ALA A 285 -11.85 -12.27 -8.61
N THR A 286 -12.96 -12.99 -8.47
CA THR A 286 -12.98 -14.46 -8.41
C THR A 286 -12.88 -15.13 -9.78
N ASP A 287 -13.16 -14.38 -10.85
CA ASP A 287 -13.25 -14.87 -12.21
C ASP A 287 -12.16 -14.29 -13.13
N HIS A 288 -12.15 -14.74 -14.39
CA HIS A 288 -11.16 -14.32 -15.37
C HIS A 288 -11.39 -12.90 -15.90
N ASN A 289 -12.64 -12.42 -15.91
CA ASN A 289 -13.05 -11.20 -16.61
C ASN A 289 -13.07 -9.96 -15.73
N TRP A 290 -12.58 -10.05 -14.49
CA TRP A 290 -12.72 -8.99 -13.48
C TRP A 290 -14.17 -8.64 -13.15
N LEU A 291 -15.12 -9.55 -13.42
CA LEU A 291 -16.55 -9.28 -13.30
C LEU A 291 -17.08 -9.52 -11.90
N VAL A 292 -16.68 -10.62 -11.25
CA VAL A 292 -17.24 -11.02 -9.94
C VAL A 292 -16.23 -10.68 -8.85
N PRO A 293 -16.37 -9.53 -8.15
CA PRO A 293 -15.47 -9.18 -7.08
C PRO A 293 -15.71 -10.03 -5.84
N HIS A 294 -14.71 -10.09 -4.97
CA HIS A 294 -15.00 -10.09 -3.53
C HIS A 294 -15.23 -8.65 -3.10
N PHE A 295 -16.44 -8.36 -2.60
CA PHE A 295 -16.95 -6.98 -2.52
C PHE A 295 -16.28 -6.10 -1.45
N GLU A 296 -15.34 -6.64 -0.71
CA GLU A 296 -14.47 -5.91 0.21
C GLU A 296 -13.70 -4.78 -0.49
N LYS A 297 -13.62 -3.59 0.13
CA LYS A 297 -12.80 -2.48 -0.34
C LYS A 297 -11.78 -2.08 0.71
N MET A 298 -10.50 -2.17 0.37
CA MET A 298 -9.38 -1.83 1.26
C MET A 298 -8.77 -0.48 0.91
N LEU A 299 -8.35 0.28 1.92
CA LEU A 299 -7.69 1.58 1.71
C LEU A 299 -6.42 1.46 0.88
N TYR A 300 -5.62 0.41 1.09
CA TYR A 300 -4.38 0.22 0.33
C TYR A 300 -4.62 -0.05 -1.16
N ASN A 301 -5.72 -0.74 -1.52
CA ASN A 301 -6.10 -0.92 -2.92
C ASN A 301 -6.52 0.41 -3.52
N GLN A 302 -7.31 1.23 -2.79
CA GLN A 302 -7.69 2.56 -3.27
C GLN A 302 -6.47 3.44 -3.50
N ALA A 303 -5.54 3.47 -2.54
CA ALA A 303 -4.31 4.25 -2.63
C ALA A 303 -3.49 3.83 -3.86
N HIS A 304 -3.15 2.55 -3.96
CA HIS A 304 -2.26 2.10 -5.02
C HIS A 304 -2.91 2.14 -6.40
N LEU A 305 -4.18 1.76 -6.54
CA LEU A 305 -4.85 1.81 -7.84
C LEU A 305 -5.06 3.25 -8.29
N ALA A 306 -5.53 4.16 -7.43
CA ALA A 306 -5.61 5.58 -7.80
C ALA A 306 -4.25 6.12 -8.25
N ARG A 307 -3.15 5.75 -7.56
CA ARG A 307 -1.79 6.11 -7.97
C ARG A 307 -1.42 5.54 -9.34
N VAL A 308 -1.71 4.26 -9.60
CA VAL A 308 -1.45 3.60 -10.88
C VAL A 308 -2.22 4.29 -12.00
N TYR A 309 -3.51 4.58 -11.82
CA TYR A 309 -4.33 5.26 -12.82
C TYR A 309 -3.89 6.71 -13.04
N SER A 310 -3.50 7.46 -12.00
CA SER A 310 -2.91 8.80 -12.17
C SER A 310 -1.61 8.74 -12.98
N LEU A 311 -0.71 7.81 -12.67
CA LEU A 311 0.54 7.63 -13.41
C LEU A 311 0.30 7.17 -14.86
N ALA A 312 -0.70 6.33 -15.08
CA ALA A 312 -1.12 5.92 -16.43
C ALA A 312 -1.66 7.12 -17.20
N TYR A 313 -2.52 7.96 -16.60
CA TYR A 313 -3.00 9.19 -17.20
C TYR A 313 -1.86 10.14 -17.57
N GLU A 314 -0.90 10.37 -16.68
CA GLU A 314 0.30 11.17 -16.98
C GLU A 314 1.05 10.61 -18.20
N LEU A 315 1.13 9.29 -18.33
CA LEU A 315 1.83 8.60 -19.41
C LEU A 315 1.05 8.48 -20.72
N THR A 316 -0.29 8.40 -20.69
CA THR A 316 -1.13 8.17 -21.89
C THR A 316 -1.95 9.39 -22.30
N GLN A 317 -2.34 10.24 -21.35
CA GLN A 317 -3.33 11.31 -21.49
C GLN A 317 -4.73 10.80 -21.87
N ASP A 318 -5.03 9.56 -21.47
CA ASP A 318 -6.38 9.00 -21.59
C ASP A 318 -7.25 9.48 -20.42
N ASP A 319 -8.21 10.35 -20.70
CA ASP A 319 -9.10 10.94 -19.69
C ASP A 319 -9.92 9.90 -18.91
N ASN A 320 -10.10 8.67 -19.43
CA ASN A 320 -10.71 7.58 -18.66
C ASN A 320 -9.87 7.20 -17.44
N TYR A 321 -8.54 7.20 -17.56
CA TYR A 321 -7.67 6.93 -16.41
C TYR A 321 -7.73 8.04 -15.37
N ALA A 322 -7.81 9.31 -15.81
CA ALA A 322 -8.04 10.43 -14.90
C ALA A 322 -9.39 10.29 -14.19
N ARG A 323 -10.46 9.91 -14.90
CA ARG A 323 -11.80 9.70 -14.34
C ARG A 323 -11.80 8.60 -13.28
N VAL A 324 -11.20 7.45 -13.57
CA VAL A 324 -11.11 6.31 -12.62
C VAL A 324 -10.29 6.70 -11.39
N ALA A 325 -9.17 7.42 -11.58
CA ALA A 325 -8.36 7.92 -10.46
C ALA A 325 -9.17 8.87 -9.57
N LYS A 326 -9.83 9.89 -10.15
CA LYS A 326 -10.66 10.86 -9.42
C LYS A 326 -11.77 10.18 -8.64
N GLN A 327 -12.56 9.33 -9.29
CA GLN A 327 -13.66 8.62 -8.64
C GLN A 327 -13.20 7.71 -7.50
N THR A 328 -12.02 7.11 -7.61
CA THR A 328 -11.41 6.31 -6.53
C THR A 328 -10.98 7.17 -5.35
N LEU A 329 -10.34 8.33 -5.61
CA LEU A 329 -9.95 9.27 -4.56
C LEU A 329 -11.17 9.92 -3.90
N ASP A 330 -12.17 10.30 -4.68
CA ASP A 330 -13.40 10.92 -4.20
C ASP A 330 -14.21 9.93 -3.33
N TYR A 331 -14.19 8.63 -3.67
CA TYR A 331 -14.73 7.58 -2.79
C TYR A 331 -14.05 7.59 -1.41
N VAL A 332 -12.71 7.69 -1.37
CA VAL A 332 -11.96 7.73 -0.11
C VAL A 332 -12.31 8.99 0.69
N LEU A 333 -12.32 10.15 0.04
CA LEU A 333 -12.67 11.43 0.68
C LEU A 333 -14.10 11.44 1.22
N ARG A 334 -15.04 10.83 0.49
CA ARG A 334 -16.46 10.82 0.83
C ARG A 334 -16.83 9.77 1.88
N GLU A 335 -16.30 8.56 1.78
CA GLU A 335 -16.80 7.40 2.54
C GLU A 335 -15.78 6.85 3.55
N MET A 336 -14.49 7.00 3.29
CA MET A 336 -13.41 6.44 4.11
C MET A 336 -12.69 7.48 4.96
N THR A 337 -13.11 8.74 4.96
CA THR A 337 -12.44 9.81 5.72
C THR A 337 -13.11 10.02 7.07
N SER A 338 -12.29 10.02 8.12
CA SER A 338 -12.71 10.34 9.48
C SER A 338 -12.82 11.84 9.67
N LYS A 339 -13.69 12.27 10.59
CA LYS A 339 -13.83 13.68 10.99
C LYS A 339 -12.53 14.28 11.55
N ASP A 340 -11.61 13.44 12.01
CA ASP A 340 -10.34 13.83 12.61
C ASP A 340 -9.21 13.90 11.56
N GLY A 341 -9.51 13.58 10.29
CA GLY A 341 -8.57 13.65 9.15
C GLY A 341 -7.87 12.33 8.82
N GLY A 342 -8.11 11.26 9.59
CA GLY A 342 -7.63 9.91 9.31
C GLY A 342 -8.42 9.22 8.20
N PHE A 343 -7.83 8.26 7.48
CA PHE A 343 -8.55 7.38 6.56
C PHE A 343 -8.76 6.00 7.20
N TYR A 344 -10.00 5.53 7.16
CA TYR A 344 -10.43 4.22 7.65
C TYR A 344 -9.85 3.08 6.81
N SER A 345 -9.71 1.89 7.39
CA SER A 345 -8.91 0.82 6.80
C SER A 345 -9.64 0.06 5.70
N ALA A 346 -10.94 -0.20 5.89
CA ALA A 346 -11.70 -1.07 5.00
C ALA A 346 -13.22 -0.87 5.07
N THR A 347 -13.91 -1.38 4.06
CA THR A 347 -15.35 -1.63 4.04
C THR A 347 -15.59 -3.10 3.75
N ASP A 348 -16.46 -3.74 4.54
CA ASP A 348 -16.77 -5.17 4.48
C ASP A 348 -17.43 -5.58 3.15
N ALA A 349 -17.30 -6.86 2.80
CA ALA A 349 -17.96 -7.46 1.65
C ALA A 349 -19.45 -7.73 1.92
N ASP A 350 -19.80 -8.00 3.18
CA ASP A 350 -21.14 -8.40 3.59
C ASP A 350 -22.02 -7.21 3.99
N SER A 351 -23.27 -7.23 3.54
CA SER A 351 -24.34 -6.34 3.99
C SER A 351 -25.61 -7.18 4.20
N GLU A 352 -26.31 -7.00 5.32
CA GLU A 352 -27.48 -7.83 5.67
C GLU A 352 -27.16 -9.33 5.84
N GLY A 353 -25.90 -9.69 6.08
CA GLY A 353 -25.45 -11.08 6.22
C GLY A 353 -25.22 -11.81 4.89
N GLU A 354 -25.29 -11.10 3.76
CA GLU A 354 -25.00 -11.64 2.42
C GLU A 354 -23.93 -10.79 1.72
N GLU A 355 -22.99 -11.45 1.04
CA GLU A 355 -21.91 -10.80 0.29
C GLU A 355 -22.48 -10.03 -0.91
N GLY A 356 -22.09 -8.76 -1.05
CA GLY A 356 -22.36 -7.96 -2.25
C GLY A 356 -23.76 -7.37 -2.40
N THR A 357 -24.71 -7.67 -1.50
CA THR A 357 -26.11 -7.19 -1.60
C THR A 357 -26.25 -5.68 -1.77
N PHE A 358 -25.39 -4.90 -1.11
CA PHE A 358 -25.34 -3.44 -1.27
C PHE A 358 -25.04 -2.98 -2.71
N PHE A 359 -24.23 -3.73 -3.45
CA PHE A 359 -23.64 -3.31 -4.74
C PHE A 359 -24.41 -3.77 -5.98
N VAL A 360 -25.25 -4.80 -5.86
CA VAL A 360 -25.92 -5.44 -7.01
C VAL A 360 -27.32 -4.89 -7.30
N TRP A 361 -27.79 -5.06 -8.54
CA TRP A 361 -29.02 -4.44 -9.04
C TRP A 361 -29.90 -5.41 -9.84
N THR A 362 -31.21 -5.29 -9.69
CA THR A 362 -32.18 -5.95 -10.56
C THR A 362 -32.62 -5.03 -11.69
N LEU A 363 -32.96 -5.60 -12.85
CA LEU A 363 -33.54 -4.86 -13.96
C LEU A 363 -34.82 -4.09 -13.57
N ALA A 364 -35.60 -4.63 -12.64
CA ALA A 364 -36.84 -4.01 -12.18
C ALA A 364 -36.56 -2.76 -11.35
N GLU A 365 -35.55 -2.78 -10.47
CA GLU A 365 -35.13 -1.60 -9.70
C GLU A 365 -34.67 -0.47 -10.63
N ILE A 366 -33.82 -0.77 -11.61
CA ILE A 366 -33.30 0.24 -12.56
C ILE A 366 -34.44 0.94 -13.31
N LYS A 367 -35.42 0.18 -13.80
CA LYS A 367 -36.60 0.72 -14.51
C LYS A 367 -37.56 1.50 -13.61
N ALA A 368 -37.57 1.22 -12.31
CA ALA A 368 -38.40 1.94 -11.35
C ALA A 368 -37.78 3.27 -10.91
N LEU A 369 -36.45 3.34 -10.89
CA LEU A 369 -35.69 4.50 -10.40
C LEU A 369 -35.45 5.56 -11.48
N LEU A 370 -35.12 5.12 -12.70
CA LEU A 370 -34.70 6.00 -13.77
C LEU A 370 -35.86 6.34 -14.72
N SER A 371 -35.72 7.45 -15.44
CA SER A 371 -36.59 7.76 -16.58
C SER A 371 -36.48 6.68 -17.67
N GLU A 372 -37.46 6.55 -18.55
CA GLU A 372 -37.44 5.51 -19.59
C GLU A 372 -36.19 5.58 -20.48
N ASN A 373 -35.75 6.79 -20.81
CA ASN A 373 -34.53 7.04 -21.58
C ASN A 373 -33.27 6.65 -20.81
N ASP A 374 -33.15 7.14 -19.57
CA ASP A 374 -31.99 6.88 -18.70
C ASP A 374 -31.88 5.39 -18.35
N ALA A 375 -33.01 4.72 -18.11
CA ALA A 375 -33.06 3.29 -17.88
C ALA A 375 -32.57 2.52 -19.11
N SER A 376 -32.95 2.92 -20.33
CA SER A 376 -32.47 2.29 -21.56
C SER A 376 -30.95 2.40 -21.70
N ILE A 377 -30.40 3.61 -21.48
CA ILE A 377 -28.95 3.84 -21.52
C ILE A 377 -28.25 2.99 -20.46
N ALA A 378 -28.71 3.04 -19.21
CA ALA A 378 -28.12 2.29 -18.09
C ALA A 378 -28.14 0.77 -18.34
N ILE A 379 -29.26 0.24 -18.86
CA ILE A 379 -29.41 -1.20 -19.13
C ILE A 379 -28.39 -1.66 -20.16
N ASP A 380 -28.27 -0.94 -21.27
CA ASP A 380 -27.39 -1.34 -22.37
C ASP A 380 -25.92 -1.10 -22.02
N LEU A 381 -25.60 0.06 -21.42
CA LEU A 381 -24.24 0.44 -21.06
C LEU A 381 -23.66 -0.46 -19.96
N PHE A 382 -24.44 -0.77 -18.91
CA PHE A 382 -23.94 -1.55 -17.78
C PHE A 382 -24.18 -3.07 -17.90
N GLY A 383 -24.58 -3.55 -19.08
CA GLY A 383 -24.81 -4.97 -19.34
C GLY A 383 -25.90 -5.60 -18.48
N ILE A 384 -26.94 -4.86 -18.13
CA ILE A 384 -27.98 -5.29 -17.19
C ILE A 384 -28.93 -6.26 -17.87
N SER A 385 -29.10 -7.45 -17.30
CA SER A 385 -30.02 -8.46 -17.82
C SER A 385 -31.11 -8.82 -16.81
N LYS A 386 -32.20 -9.41 -17.31
CA LYS A 386 -33.27 -9.96 -16.46
C LYS A 386 -32.80 -11.15 -15.61
N GLY A 387 -31.85 -11.93 -16.13
CA GLY A 387 -31.32 -13.12 -15.45
C GLY A 387 -30.23 -12.82 -14.42
N GLY A 388 -29.67 -11.61 -14.46
CA GLY A 388 -28.50 -11.26 -13.67
C GLY A 388 -27.21 -11.85 -14.23
N ASN A 389 -26.08 -11.41 -13.67
CA ASN A 389 -24.76 -12.01 -13.83
C ASN A 389 -24.17 -12.49 -12.49
N PHE A 390 -24.90 -12.30 -11.38
CA PHE A 390 -24.55 -12.74 -10.03
C PHE A 390 -25.83 -13.03 -9.22
N GLU A 391 -26.07 -14.31 -8.90
CA GLU A 391 -27.19 -14.75 -8.04
C GLU A 391 -28.59 -14.18 -8.42
N GLY A 392 -28.86 -14.03 -9.73
CA GLY A 392 -30.12 -13.47 -10.22
C GLY A 392 -30.20 -11.93 -10.21
N LYS A 393 -29.15 -11.25 -9.75
CA LYS A 393 -28.93 -9.80 -9.77
C LYS A 393 -27.74 -9.45 -10.69
N ASN A 394 -27.51 -8.17 -10.91
CA ASN A 394 -26.46 -7.68 -11.81
C ASN A 394 -25.40 -6.91 -11.00
N ILE A 395 -24.16 -7.35 -11.14
CA ILE A 395 -22.98 -6.53 -10.96
C ILE A 395 -22.86 -5.64 -12.19
N LEU A 396 -22.82 -4.33 -11.98
CA LEU A 396 -22.66 -3.38 -13.08
C LEU A 396 -21.20 -3.42 -13.54
N HIS A 397 -21.02 -3.49 -14.85
CA HIS A 397 -19.73 -3.53 -15.54
C HIS A 397 -19.94 -2.90 -16.91
N LEU A 398 -18.89 -2.58 -17.65
CA LEU A 398 -18.95 -1.99 -18.98
C LEU A 398 -18.61 -3.07 -20.03
N PRO A 399 -19.60 -3.66 -20.74
CA PRO A 399 -19.34 -4.66 -21.77
C PRO A 399 -18.59 -4.09 -22.98
N LEU A 400 -18.67 -2.77 -23.16
CA LEU A 400 -17.96 -1.97 -24.16
C LEU A 400 -17.35 -0.77 -23.46
N SER A 401 -16.23 -0.25 -23.99
CA SER A 401 -15.72 1.04 -23.54
C SER A 401 -16.76 2.14 -23.76
N MET A 402 -16.70 3.23 -22.97
CA MET A 402 -17.63 4.36 -23.16
C MET A 402 -17.51 4.95 -24.56
N ALA A 403 -16.29 5.03 -25.10
CA ALA A 403 -16.03 5.48 -26.46
C ALA A 403 -16.66 4.55 -27.52
N ASP A 404 -16.52 3.23 -27.37
CA ASP A 404 -17.15 2.26 -28.29
C ASP A 404 -18.68 2.31 -28.19
N TYR A 405 -19.23 2.46 -26.98
CA TYR A 405 -20.67 2.61 -26.79
C TYR A 405 -21.18 3.90 -27.45
N ALA A 406 -20.50 5.03 -27.27
CA ALA A 406 -20.84 6.31 -27.91
C ALA A 406 -20.84 6.16 -29.44
N ASN A 407 -19.78 5.58 -30.00
CA ASN A 407 -19.63 5.34 -31.43
C ASN A 407 -20.74 4.44 -31.99
N ASN A 408 -21.05 3.33 -31.31
CA ASN A 408 -22.08 2.39 -31.73
C ASN A 408 -23.48 2.99 -31.72
N ASN A 409 -23.73 3.95 -30.82
CA ASN A 409 -25.02 4.62 -30.66
C ASN A 409 -25.08 6.01 -31.33
N GLN A 410 -24.02 6.43 -32.04
CA GLN A 410 -23.93 7.74 -32.70
C GLN A 410 -24.16 8.91 -31.74
N LEU A 411 -23.61 8.81 -30.53
CA LEU A 411 -23.67 9.84 -29.50
C LEU A 411 -22.35 10.61 -29.47
N GLU A 412 -22.44 11.92 -29.20
CA GLU A 412 -21.27 12.70 -28.82
C GLU A 412 -20.80 12.26 -27.43
N GLU A 413 -19.51 11.95 -27.28
CA GLU A 413 -18.95 11.40 -26.03
C GLU A 413 -19.21 12.32 -24.83
N SER A 414 -19.08 13.63 -25.02
CA SER A 414 -19.37 14.62 -23.96
C SER A 414 -20.83 14.62 -23.48
N GLU A 415 -21.78 14.38 -24.38
CA GLU A 415 -23.20 14.26 -24.04
C GLU A 415 -23.49 12.94 -23.32
N LEU A 416 -22.87 11.85 -23.77
CA LEU A 416 -22.96 10.55 -23.10
C LEU A 416 -22.42 10.64 -21.66
N LEU A 417 -21.26 11.24 -21.46
CA LEU A 417 -20.65 11.38 -20.12
C LEU A 417 -21.56 12.15 -19.16
N ALA A 418 -22.12 13.28 -19.60
CA ALA A 418 -23.05 14.07 -18.77
C ALA A 418 -24.31 13.27 -18.39
N ASN A 419 -24.86 12.50 -19.33
CA ASN A 419 -26.01 11.63 -19.06
C ASN A 419 -25.65 10.49 -18.08
N ILE A 420 -24.49 9.87 -18.26
CA ILE A 420 -24.00 8.80 -17.38
C ILE A 420 -23.81 9.31 -15.95
N ASP A 421 -23.19 10.47 -15.76
CA ASP A 421 -22.96 11.00 -14.42
C ASP A 421 -24.29 11.29 -13.70
N ASN A 422 -25.31 11.77 -14.41
CA ASN A 422 -26.66 11.92 -13.85
C ASN A 422 -27.32 10.57 -13.49
N ILE A 423 -27.14 9.55 -14.32
CA ILE A 423 -27.63 8.18 -14.04
C ILE A 423 -26.93 7.61 -12.81
N ILE A 424 -25.59 7.68 -12.76
CA ILE A 424 -24.77 7.21 -11.65
C ILE A 424 -25.19 7.89 -10.36
N ASN A 425 -25.39 9.21 -10.35
CA ASN A 425 -25.83 9.95 -9.17
C ASN A 425 -27.20 9.46 -8.66
N GLN A 426 -28.18 9.26 -9.56
CA GLN A 426 -29.50 8.74 -9.16
C GLN A 426 -29.40 7.32 -8.56
N LEU A 427 -28.59 6.45 -9.15
CA LEU A 427 -28.35 5.11 -8.63
C LEU A 427 -27.60 5.15 -7.29
N TYR A 428 -26.62 6.04 -7.15
CA TYR A 428 -25.86 6.21 -5.92
C TYR A 428 -26.76 6.69 -4.77
N GLU A 429 -27.57 7.73 -4.97
CA GLU A 429 -28.51 8.23 -3.97
C GLU A 429 -29.50 7.16 -3.52
N HIS A 430 -30.01 6.35 -4.45
CA HIS A 430 -30.84 5.21 -4.09
C HIS A 430 -30.07 4.15 -3.28
N ARG A 431 -28.84 3.84 -3.69
CA ARG A 431 -27.98 2.86 -2.99
C ARG A 431 -27.71 3.26 -1.54
N LEU A 432 -27.58 4.56 -1.25
CA LEU A 432 -27.41 5.06 0.12
C LEU A 432 -28.61 4.79 1.04
N THR A 433 -29.78 4.42 0.51
CA THR A 433 -30.94 4.03 1.33
C THR A 433 -30.90 2.56 1.77
N ARG A 434 -29.97 1.77 1.23
CA ARG A 434 -29.74 0.36 1.60
C ARG A 434 -28.92 0.28 2.90
N ILE A 435 -28.94 -0.87 3.55
CA ILE A 435 -28.02 -1.14 4.67
C ILE A 435 -26.59 -1.21 4.11
N SER A 436 -25.75 -0.27 4.52
CA SER A 436 -24.35 -0.21 4.11
C SER A 436 -23.55 -1.38 4.71
N PRO A 437 -22.52 -1.88 4.02
CA PRO A 437 -21.56 -2.80 4.62
C PRO A 437 -20.88 -2.15 5.83
N LEU A 438 -20.42 -2.98 6.76
CA LEU A 438 -19.70 -2.49 7.93
C LEU A 438 -18.39 -1.81 7.49
N ARG A 439 -18.11 -0.63 8.03
CA ARG A 439 -16.82 0.03 7.85
C ARG A 439 -15.90 -0.31 9.01
N ASP A 440 -14.67 -0.68 8.70
CA ASP A 440 -13.62 -0.83 9.72
C ASP A 440 -12.96 0.53 9.95
N ASP A 441 -13.30 1.15 11.06
CA ASP A 441 -12.89 2.51 11.43
C ASP A 441 -11.43 2.61 11.93
N LYS A 442 -10.64 1.53 11.86
CA LYS A 442 -9.21 1.60 12.18
C LYS A 442 -8.50 2.54 11.20
N VAL A 443 -7.71 3.46 11.74
CA VAL A 443 -6.69 4.17 10.96
C VAL A 443 -5.40 3.39 11.10
N ILE A 444 -4.91 2.83 10.00
CA ILE A 444 -3.61 2.14 9.91
C ILE A 444 -2.59 3.08 9.28
N THR A 445 -1.52 3.40 10.02
CA THR A 445 -0.50 4.38 9.61
C THR A 445 0.14 4.06 8.27
N ALA A 446 0.53 2.81 8.02
CA ALA A 446 1.07 2.40 6.72
C ALA A 446 0.12 2.70 5.56
N TRP A 447 -1.17 2.34 5.69
CA TRP A 447 -2.16 2.49 4.62
C TRP A 447 -2.54 3.96 4.39
N ASN A 448 -2.55 4.74 5.46
CA ASN A 448 -2.71 6.19 5.36
C ASN A 448 -1.50 6.85 4.70
N GLY A 449 -0.27 6.39 4.99
CA GLY A 449 0.94 6.81 4.29
C GLY A 449 0.88 6.55 2.77
N MET A 450 0.36 5.39 2.36
CA MET A 450 0.10 5.09 0.94
C MET A 450 -0.89 6.09 0.32
N MET A 451 -1.98 6.41 1.04
CA MET A 451 -3.00 7.34 0.57
C MET A 451 -2.49 8.79 0.50
N ILE A 452 -1.76 9.28 1.52
CA ILE A 452 -1.11 10.60 1.49
C ILE A 452 -0.18 10.71 0.29
N THR A 453 0.68 9.70 0.07
CA THR A 453 1.61 9.68 -1.07
C THR A 453 0.86 9.78 -2.40
N THR A 454 -0.28 9.09 -2.49
CA THR A 454 -1.13 9.06 -3.68
C THR A 454 -1.81 10.40 -3.91
N LEU A 455 -2.47 10.95 -2.89
CA LEU A 455 -3.15 12.25 -2.97
C LEU A 455 -2.17 13.39 -3.31
N ALA A 456 -0.99 13.40 -2.71
CA ALA A 456 0.05 14.39 -3.01
C ALA A 456 0.49 14.30 -4.49
N LEU A 457 0.70 13.09 -5.01
CA LEU A 457 1.03 12.90 -6.43
C LEU A 457 -0.14 13.28 -7.35
N ALA A 458 -1.34 12.82 -7.02
CA ALA A 458 -2.54 12.98 -7.83
C ALA A 458 -2.99 14.44 -7.91
N SER A 459 -2.77 15.24 -6.85
CA SER A 459 -3.11 16.67 -6.84
C SER A 459 -2.50 17.43 -8.01
N GLU A 460 -1.23 17.16 -8.33
CA GLU A 460 -0.56 17.76 -9.47
C GLU A 460 -1.00 17.15 -10.80
N ILE A 461 -1.03 15.81 -10.89
CA ILE A 461 -1.34 15.11 -12.14
C ILE A 461 -2.77 15.41 -12.61
N LEU A 462 -3.72 15.47 -11.67
CA LEU A 462 -5.14 15.67 -11.93
C LEU A 462 -5.58 17.14 -11.78
N GLN A 463 -4.65 18.02 -11.40
CA GLN A 463 -4.84 19.45 -11.17
C GLN A 463 -5.99 19.75 -10.19
N ASP A 464 -5.97 19.10 -9.04
CA ASP A 464 -6.97 19.25 -7.98
C ASP A 464 -6.31 19.39 -6.60
N ASP A 465 -6.27 20.64 -6.11
CA ASP A 465 -5.64 20.99 -4.84
C ASP A 465 -6.34 20.38 -3.62
N SER A 466 -7.61 19.98 -3.74
CA SER A 466 -8.34 19.35 -2.62
C SER A 466 -7.69 18.04 -2.17
N TYR A 467 -7.03 17.33 -3.09
CA TYR A 467 -6.26 16.13 -2.77
C TYR A 467 -5.03 16.45 -1.92
N LEU A 468 -4.30 17.53 -2.23
CA LEU A 468 -3.17 17.96 -1.41
C LEU A 468 -3.63 18.41 -0.02
N GLU A 469 -4.76 19.12 0.08
CA GLU A 469 -5.33 19.52 1.37
C GLU A 469 -5.66 18.31 2.25
N ALA A 470 -6.32 17.29 1.68
CA ALA A 470 -6.62 16.05 2.39
C ALA A 470 -5.34 15.30 2.83
N ALA A 471 -4.32 15.26 1.97
CA ALA A 471 -3.01 14.67 2.27
C ALA A 471 -2.33 15.36 3.46
N LEU A 472 -2.34 16.70 3.49
CA LEU A 472 -1.76 17.51 4.56
C LEU A 472 -2.51 17.33 5.89
N GLN A 473 -3.84 17.26 5.84
CA GLN A 473 -4.68 17.01 7.02
C GLN A 473 -4.36 15.64 7.64
N ASN A 474 -4.33 14.59 6.82
CA ASN A 474 -4.04 13.24 7.28
C ASN A 474 -2.61 13.09 7.83
N ALA A 475 -1.62 13.68 7.17
CA ALA A 475 -0.24 13.64 7.63
C ALA A 475 -0.07 14.34 8.99
N ASN A 476 -0.78 15.45 9.22
CA ASN A 476 -0.78 16.13 10.53
C ASN A 476 -1.54 15.33 11.59
N PHE A 477 -2.63 14.66 11.25
CA PHE A 477 -3.35 13.76 12.17
C PHE A 477 -2.44 12.65 12.70
N ILE A 478 -1.70 11.96 11.81
CA ILE A 478 -0.72 10.93 12.22
C ILE A 478 0.38 11.53 13.10
N TRP A 479 0.90 12.71 12.72
CA TRP A 479 1.93 13.40 13.52
C TRP A 479 1.44 13.71 14.93
N GLN A 480 0.20 14.19 15.08
CA GLN A 480 -0.41 14.52 16.37
C GLN A 480 -0.64 13.27 17.21
N ASN A 481 -1.09 12.16 16.62
CA ASN A 481 -1.22 10.88 17.33
C ASN A 481 0.13 10.39 17.85
N ARG A 482 1.20 10.52 17.06
CA ARG A 482 2.56 10.24 17.50
C ARG A 482 2.95 11.09 18.73
N GLN A 483 2.66 12.38 18.71
CA GLN A 483 2.94 13.27 19.85
C GLN A 483 2.14 12.88 21.10
N ALA A 484 0.85 12.56 20.94
CA ALA A 484 -0.01 12.10 22.03
C ALA A 484 0.47 10.77 22.63
N ALA A 485 1.08 9.90 21.82
CA ALA A 485 1.70 8.65 22.25
C ALA A 485 3.14 8.79 22.79
N GLY A 486 3.57 10.01 23.13
CA GLY A 486 4.89 10.26 23.71
C GLY A 486 6.02 10.18 22.69
N GLU A 487 5.82 10.78 21.52
CA GLU A 487 6.76 10.82 20.39
C GLU A 487 7.02 9.44 19.74
N LYS A 488 6.08 8.49 19.89
CA LYS A 488 6.17 7.17 19.26
C LYS A 488 5.11 7.00 18.19
N LEU A 489 5.51 6.55 17.01
CA LEU A 489 4.55 6.25 15.96
C LEU A 489 3.68 5.06 16.40
N GLN A 490 2.40 5.13 16.10
CA GLN A 490 1.43 4.10 16.42
C GLN A 490 0.89 3.52 15.11
N ARG A 491 0.71 2.21 15.05
CA ARG A 491 0.14 1.54 13.89
C ARG A 491 -1.33 1.84 13.75
N VAL A 492 -2.09 1.62 14.82
CA VAL A 492 -3.55 1.69 14.83
C VAL A 492 -4.00 2.82 15.72
N SER A 493 -4.86 3.67 15.16
CA SER A 493 -5.63 4.66 15.91
C SER A 493 -7.11 4.49 15.60
N MET A 494 -7.97 4.45 16.62
CA MET A 494 -9.42 4.31 16.46
C MET A 494 -10.12 5.05 17.60
N HIS A 495 -11.17 5.81 17.27
CA HIS A 495 -11.96 6.58 18.25
C HIS A 495 -11.12 7.48 19.19
N GLY A 496 -10.03 8.07 18.68
CA GLY A 496 -9.13 8.93 19.45
C GLY A 496 -8.15 8.19 20.37
N HIS A 497 -8.07 6.86 20.26
CA HIS A 497 -7.13 6.03 21.01
C HIS A 497 -6.16 5.31 20.07
N SER A 498 -4.86 5.40 20.38
CA SER A 498 -3.84 4.59 19.74
C SER A 498 -3.50 3.39 20.63
N SER A 499 -3.46 2.19 20.05
CA SER A 499 -3.45 0.95 20.84
C SER A 499 -2.35 -0.03 20.46
N ILE A 500 -1.68 0.16 19.33
CA ILE A 500 -0.67 -0.76 18.80
C ILE A 500 0.55 0.04 18.35
N ASP A 501 1.72 -0.33 18.86
CA ASP A 501 2.99 0.24 18.43
C ASP A 501 3.22 0.03 16.92
N ALA A 502 3.76 1.04 16.25
CA ALA A 502 4.08 0.97 14.84
C ALA A 502 5.08 -0.15 14.51
N THR A 503 4.85 -0.84 13.39
CA THR A 503 5.81 -1.77 12.80
C THR A 503 6.69 -1.02 11.80
N GLN A 504 7.72 -1.68 11.27
CA GLN A 504 8.65 -1.07 10.34
C GLN A 504 7.97 -0.48 9.09
N GLU A 505 6.93 -1.14 8.57
CA GLU A 505 6.22 -0.65 7.38
C GLU A 505 5.48 0.67 7.65
N ASP A 506 4.94 0.87 8.86
CA ASP A 506 4.25 2.12 9.23
C ASP A 506 5.23 3.31 9.15
N TYR A 507 6.45 3.11 9.63
CA TYR A 507 7.52 4.10 9.53
C TYR A 507 7.92 4.36 8.08
N ALA A 508 8.13 3.31 7.28
CA ALA A 508 8.57 3.44 5.88
C ALA A 508 7.52 4.18 5.03
N TYR A 509 6.26 3.79 5.11
CA TYR A 509 5.18 4.42 4.34
C TYR A 509 4.89 5.84 4.78
N TYR A 510 4.95 6.13 6.08
CA TYR A 510 4.77 7.49 6.55
C TYR A 510 5.96 8.40 6.17
N ALA A 511 7.19 7.88 6.18
CA ALA A 511 8.34 8.62 5.66
C ALA A 511 8.23 8.88 4.15
N GLU A 512 7.78 7.91 3.34
CA GLU A 512 7.53 8.14 1.90
C GLU A 512 6.47 9.24 1.69
N ALA A 513 5.41 9.22 2.48
CA ALA A 513 4.35 10.23 2.46
C ALA A 513 4.86 11.63 2.79
N LEU A 514 5.67 11.77 3.85
CA LEU A 514 6.26 13.04 4.26
C LEU A 514 7.21 13.59 3.19
N ILE A 515 7.98 12.74 2.51
CA ILE A 515 8.82 13.15 1.37
C ILE A 515 7.94 13.61 0.20
N ALA A 516 6.83 12.91 -0.10
CA ALA A 516 5.92 13.33 -1.16
C ALA A 516 5.29 14.71 -0.89
N LEU A 517 4.94 15.00 0.37
CA LEU A 517 4.47 16.32 0.79
C LEU A 517 5.56 17.39 0.69
N TYR A 518 6.81 17.07 1.08
CA TYR A 518 7.94 17.98 0.87
C TYR A 518 8.13 18.28 -0.62
N ASP A 519 8.11 17.25 -1.47
CA ASP A 519 8.26 17.42 -2.91
C ASP A 519 7.18 18.37 -3.44
N GLN A 520 5.91 18.23 -3.03
CA GLN A 520 4.85 19.12 -3.51
C GLN A 520 4.87 20.53 -2.93
N THR A 521 5.09 20.67 -1.62
CA THR A 521 4.92 21.95 -0.94
C THR A 521 6.20 22.76 -0.84
N GLN A 522 7.36 22.10 -0.97
CA GLN A 522 8.69 22.63 -0.64
C GLN A 522 8.79 23.18 0.81
N ASP A 523 7.86 22.81 1.70
CA ASP A 523 7.94 23.14 3.12
C ASP A 523 8.88 22.15 3.83
N ARG A 524 10.02 22.68 4.28
CA ARG A 524 11.10 21.95 4.93
C ARG A 524 10.66 21.19 6.18
N LEU A 525 9.57 21.60 6.83
CA LEU A 525 8.98 20.85 7.95
C LEU A 525 8.73 19.39 7.59
N TRP A 526 8.25 19.12 6.38
CA TRP A 526 7.95 17.76 5.93
C TRP A 526 9.21 16.93 5.73
N LEU A 527 10.28 17.53 5.21
CA LEU A 527 11.58 16.87 5.08
C LEU A 527 12.18 16.54 6.46
N GLU A 528 12.12 17.48 7.40
CA GLU A 528 12.62 17.30 8.77
C GLU A 528 11.85 16.18 9.50
N ARG A 529 10.53 16.13 9.33
CA ARG A 529 9.69 15.02 9.83
C ARG A 529 10.05 13.69 9.17
N ALA A 530 10.29 13.68 7.85
CA ALA A 530 10.68 12.46 7.14
C ALA A 530 12.02 11.92 7.65
N GLN A 531 13.01 12.78 7.89
CA GLN A 531 14.28 12.41 8.52
C GLN A 531 14.06 11.85 9.92
N CYS A 532 13.29 12.54 10.77
CA CYS A 532 12.98 12.07 12.14
C CYS A 532 12.38 10.66 12.15
N VAL A 533 11.38 10.41 11.31
CA VAL A 533 10.72 9.10 11.21
C VAL A 533 11.67 8.04 10.65
N THR A 534 12.50 8.39 9.67
CA THR A 534 13.48 7.45 9.07
C THR A 534 14.58 7.08 10.05
N ASP A 535 15.08 8.03 10.83
CA ASP A 535 16.13 7.81 11.84
C ASP A 535 15.60 6.91 12.97
N GLU A 536 14.35 7.09 13.39
CA GLU A 536 13.67 6.16 14.32
C GLU A 536 13.53 4.76 13.72
N MET A 537 13.13 4.65 12.45
CA MET A 537 13.03 3.36 11.76
C MET A 537 14.38 2.63 11.74
N LEU A 538 15.47 3.35 11.45
CA LEU A 538 16.84 2.84 11.50
C LEU A 538 17.20 2.39 12.93
N SER A 539 16.86 3.17 13.95
CA SER A 539 17.17 2.82 15.33
C SER A 539 16.41 1.60 15.84
N LEU A 540 15.15 1.41 15.43
CA LEU A 540 14.26 0.39 16.00
C LEU A 540 14.34 -0.95 15.27
N PHE A 541 14.56 -0.93 13.95
CA PHE A 541 14.32 -2.10 13.11
C PHE A 541 15.53 -2.54 12.28
N TRP A 542 16.57 -1.72 12.16
CA TRP A 542 17.73 -2.05 11.33
C TRP A 542 18.51 -3.24 11.91
N ASP A 543 18.79 -4.24 11.07
CA ASP A 543 19.70 -5.31 11.44
C ASP A 543 21.16 -4.88 11.22
N THR A 544 21.88 -4.67 12.31
CA THR A 544 23.31 -4.31 12.28
C THR A 544 24.22 -5.45 11.83
N GLU A 545 23.77 -6.71 11.86
CA GLU A 545 24.57 -7.87 11.49
C GLU A 545 24.52 -8.15 9.99
N THR A 546 23.31 -8.17 9.40
CA THR A 546 23.14 -8.59 8.00
C THR A 546 22.46 -7.56 7.08
N GLY A 547 22.08 -6.38 7.60
CA GLY A 547 21.42 -5.32 6.85
C GLY A 547 19.93 -5.58 6.57
N GLY A 548 19.22 -4.56 6.08
CA GLY A 548 17.77 -4.58 5.96
C GLY A 548 17.06 -4.42 7.32
N PHE A 549 15.73 -4.37 7.29
CA PHE A 549 14.92 -4.12 8.48
C PHE A 549 14.05 -5.30 8.88
N PHE A 550 14.00 -5.57 10.18
CA PHE A 550 13.00 -6.46 10.79
C PHE A 550 11.61 -5.80 10.79
N MET A 551 10.55 -6.59 10.70
CA MET A 551 9.18 -6.07 10.73
C MET A 551 8.81 -5.42 12.08
N ASN A 552 9.37 -5.93 13.17
CA ASN A 552 9.04 -5.52 14.54
C ASN A 552 10.31 -5.25 15.36
N ALA A 553 10.15 -4.42 16.40
CA ALA A 553 11.17 -4.19 17.42
C ALA A 553 11.32 -5.44 18.30
N GLU A 554 12.39 -5.50 19.09
CA GLU A 554 12.59 -6.57 20.06
C GLU A 554 11.46 -6.59 21.11
N SER A 555 11.06 -7.80 21.51
CA SER A 555 9.99 -8.01 22.48
C SER A 555 10.29 -9.22 23.35
N ASP A 556 9.89 -9.15 24.62
CA ASP A 556 9.95 -10.27 25.56
C ASP A 556 8.80 -11.28 25.35
N VAL A 557 7.82 -10.96 24.50
CA VAL A 557 6.74 -11.88 24.14
C VAL A 557 7.30 -12.91 23.14
N PRO A 558 7.23 -14.23 23.43
CA PRO A 558 7.80 -15.25 22.56
C PRO A 558 7.22 -15.18 21.14
N VAL A 559 8.09 -15.23 20.14
CA VAL A 559 7.75 -15.35 18.71
C VAL A 559 8.80 -16.26 18.05
N MET A 560 8.37 -17.11 17.13
CA MET A 560 9.24 -18.12 16.50
C MET A 560 10.47 -17.52 15.82
N ALA A 561 10.29 -16.41 15.10
CA ALA A 561 11.34 -15.72 14.38
C ALA A 561 10.97 -14.25 14.19
N ARG A 562 11.98 -13.38 14.11
CA ARG A 562 11.82 -12.01 13.60
C ARG A 562 12.15 -12.00 12.13
N LEU A 563 11.16 -11.71 11.29
CA LEU A 563 11.32 -11.73 9.85
C LEU A 563 11.66 -10.35 9.29
N LYS A 564 12.33 -10.35 8.13
CA LYS A 564 12.50 -9.19 7.25
C LYS A 564 11.67 -9.43 6.01
N GLN A 565 10.48 -8.86 5.96
CA GLN A 565 9.65 -8.97 4.77
C GLN A 565 10.29 -8.16 3.65
N SER A 566 10.59 -8.83 2.54
CA SER A 566 11.36 -8.25 1.42
C SER A 566 10.66 -8.36 0.08
N ASN A 567 9.83 -9.39 -0.09
CA ASN A 567 9.01 -9.59 -1.27
C ASN A 567 7.75 -8.73 -1.18
N ASP A 568 7.40 -8.13 -2.31
CA ASP A 568 6.14 -7.43 -2.46
C ASP A 568 4.99 -8.46 -2.53
N GLY A 569 3.86 -8.14 -1.90
CA GLY A 569 2.64 -8.94 -1.93
C GLY A 569 1.49 -8.13 -2.53
N ALA A 570 0.34 -8.11 -1.86
CA ALA A 570 -0.76 -7.18 -2.20
C ALA A 570 -0.37 -5.70 -2.03
N ILE A 571 0.68 -5.44 -1.25
CA ILE A 571 1.31 -4.13 -1.09
C ILE A 571 2.83 -4.29 -1.21
N PRO A 572 3.58 -3.24 -1.58
CA PRO A 572 5.03 -3.25 -1.46
C PRO A 572 5.51 -3.61 -0.05
N SER A 573 6.63 -4.33 0.05
CA SER A 573 7.18 -4.67 1.35
C SER A 573 7.74 -3.44 2.07
N GLY A 574 7.74 -3.46 3.41
CA GLY A 574 8.33 -2.40 4.21
C GLY A 574 9.81 -2.13 3.88
N ASN A 575 10.59 -3.16 3.50
CA ASN A 575 11.97 -3.00 3.02
C ASN A 575 12.05 -2.37 1.62
N SER A 576 11.12 -2.71 0.71
CA SER A 576 11.02 -2.09 -0.62
C SER A 576 10.77 -0.58 -0.51
N VAL A 577 9.85 -0.18 0.37
CA VAL A 577 9.52 1.22 0.63
C VAL A 577 10.67 1.94 1.32
N ALA A 578 11.29 1.31 2.33
CA ALA A 578 12.43 1.88 3.04
C ALA A 578 13.62 2.15 2.11
N LEU A 579 13.91 1.26 1.15
CA LEU A 579 14.91 1.52 0.13
C LEU A 579 14.63 2.82 -0.62
N LYS A 580 13.39 3.00 -1.11
CA LYS A 580 13.00 4.22 -1.82
C LYS A 580 13.09 5.47 -0.94
N VAL A 581 12.67 5.38 0.32
CA VAL A 581 12.80 6.48 1.30
C VAL A 581 14.26 6.88 1.47
N LEU A 582 15.15 5.91 1.70
CA LEU A 582 16.58 6.16 1.89
C LEU A 582 17.23 6.76 0.65
N VAL A 583 16.91 6.26 -0.55
CA VAL A 583 17.39 6.83 -1.82
C VAL A 583 16.92 8.28 -1.98
N LYS A 584 15.64 8.55 -1.72
CA LYS A 584 15.07 9.90 -1.84
C LYS A 584 15.68 10.88 -0.82
N LEU A 585 15.87 10.46 0.43
CA LEU A 585 16.50 11.28 1.47
C LEU A 585 17.98 11.51 1.19
N ALA A 586 18.71 10.53 0.64
CA ALA A 586 20.10 10.72 0.23
C ALA A 586 20.25 11.79 -0.87
N GLN A 587 19.23 12.00 -1.71
CA GLN A 587 19.21 13.05 -2.73
C GLN A 587 18.78 14.41 -2.20
N ARG A 588 17.94 14.43 -1.16
CA ARG A 588 17.34 15.65 -0.56
C ARG A 588 18.11 16.18 0.66
N THR A 589 19.06 15.42 1.18
CA THR A 589 19.80 15.74 2.41
C THR A 589 21.28 15.44 2.26
N ASP A 590 22.11 16.04 3.10
CA ASP A 590 23.55 15.81 3.15
C ASP A 590 23.97 14.60 3.98
N ASN A 591 23.01 13.86 4.56
CA ASN A 591 23.26 12.68 5.37
C ASN A 591 23.62 11.46 4.49
N PHE A 592 24.91 11.14 4.45
CA PHE A 592 25.44 10.03 3.66
C PHE A 592 25.03 8.65 4.18
N GLU A 593 24.57 8.53 5.43
CA GLU A 593 24.16 7.25 5.99
C GLU A 593 22.98 6.65 5.23
N TYR A 594 22.07 7.48 4.72
CA TYR A 594 20.93 6.99 3.94
C TYR A 594 21.36 6.24 2.68
N ALA A 595 22.34 6.77 1.94
CA ALA A 595 22.88 6.09 0.76
C ALA A 595 23.54 4.75 1.13
N VAL A 596 24.33 4.74 2.22
CA VAL A 596 24.99 3.52 2.71
C VAL A 596 23.96 2.45 3.12
N LYS A 597 22.86 2.85 3.76
CA LYS A 597 21.80 1.93 4.16
C LYS A 597 20.99 1.44 2.95
N ALA A 598 20.76 2.28 1.95
CA ALA A 598 20.13 1.88 0.69
C ALA A 598 20.95 0.81 -0.04
N ASP A 599 22.27 1.02 -0.19
CA ASP A 599 23.19 0.03 -0.76
C ASP A 599 23.19 -1.28 0.03
N ALA A 600 23.18 -1.18 1.37
CA ALA A 600 23.14 -2.35 2.23
C ALA A 600 21.85 -3.16 2.05
N ILE A 601 20.67 -2.53 1.89
CA ILE A 601 19.42 -3.24 1.60
C ILE A 601 19.53 -4.04 0.30
N LEU A 602 20.00 -3.41 -0.78
CA LEU A 602 20.17 -4.09 -2.07
C LEU A 602 21.17 -5.25 -1.98
N ALA A 603 22.29 -5.05 -1.27
CA ALA A 603 23.28 -6.09 -1.04
C ALA A 603 22.73 -7.25 -0.19
N THR A 604 21.91 -6.95 0.83
CA THR A 604 21.25 -7.95 1.65
C THR A 604 20.34 -8.80 0.78
N PHE A 605 19.39 -8.21 0.05
CA PHE A 605 18.36 -8.96 -0.68
C PHE A 605 18.77 -9.44 -2.08
N SER A 606 20.01 -9.17 -2.52
CA SER A 606 20.44 -9.37 -3.90
C SER A 606 20.19 -10.78 -4.45
N GLU A 607 20.45 -11.82 -3.65
CA GLU A 607 20.26 -13.21 -4.07
C GLU A 607 18.79 -13.51 -4.36
N LYS A 608 17.89 -13.10 -3.45
CA LYS A 608 16.45 -13.31 -3.61
C LYS A 608 15.91 -12.52 -4.80
N ILE A 609 16.33 -11.26 -4.96
CA ILE A 609 15.96 -10.41 -6.10
C ILE A 609 16.39 -11.08 -7.41
N ILE A 610 17.65 -11.51 -7.53
CA ILE A 610 18.15 -12.14 -8.76
C ILE A 610 17.40 -13.45 -9.06
N SER A 611 17.05 -14.24 -8.04
CA SER A 611 16.34 -15.51 -8.21
C SER A 611 14.86 -15.37 -8.58
N SER A 612 14.20 -14.28 -8.17
CA SER A 612 12.76 -14.07 -8.34
C SER A 612 12.44 -12.59 -8.49
N PRO A 613 12.93 -11.93 -9.56
CA PRO A 613 12.96 -10.47 -9.65
C PRO A 613 11.57 -9.83 -9.72
N ALA A 614 10.57 -10.54 -10.26
CA ALA A 614 9.18 -10.07 -10.27
C ALA A 614 8.57 -9.92 -8.86
N ALA A 615 9.08 -10.61 -7.83
CA ALA A 615 8.58 -10.47 -6.46
C ALA A 615 9.08 -9.19 -5.75
N TYR A 616 9.82 -8.31 -6.44
CA TYR A 616 10.51 -7.15 -5.88
C TYR A 616 10.29 -5.88 -6.71
N GLY A 617 9.15 -5.77 -7.41
CA GLY A 617 8.87 -4.67 -8.34
C GLY A 617 9.10 -3.27 -7.75
N TYR A 618 8.64 -3.03 -6.52
CA TYR A 618 8.79 -1.73 -5.88
C TYR A 618 10.23 -1.47 -5.38
N MET A 619 10.94 -2.53 -4.95
CA MET A 619 12.36 -2.44 -4.59
C MET A 619 13.23 -2.15 -5.82
N LEU A 620 12.91 -2.77 -6.97
CA LEU A 620 13.60 -2.54 -8.24
C LEU A 620 13.35 -1.14 -8.82
N GLN A 621 12.21 -0.52 -8.51
CA GLN A 621 12.01 0.91 -8.76
C GLN A 621 13.00 1.75 -7.92
N GLY A 622 13.16 1.43 -6.63
CA GLY A 622 14.18 2.06 -5.78
C GLY A 622 15.61 1.86 -6.30
N ALA A 623 15.95 0.66 -6.75
CA ALA A 623 17.23 0.36 -7.39
C ALA A 623 17.42 1.17 -8.69
N SER A 624 16.37 1.31 -9.50
CA SER A 624 16.40 2.11 -10.72
C SER A 624 16.68 3.59 -10.42
N ASN A 625 16.09 4.14 -9.35
CA ASN A 625 16.37 5.50 -8.89
C ASN A 625 17.82 5.67 -8.44
N LEU A 626 18.38 4.69 -7.75
CA LEU A 626 19.77 4.72 -7.30
C LEU A 626 20.76 4.63 -8.48
N LEU A 627 20.49 3.76 -9.46
CA LEU A 627 21.36 3.51 -10.60
C LEU A 627 21.28 4.60 -11.67
N ALA A 628 20.09 5.13 -11.94
CA ALA A 628 19.81 5.98 -13.09
C ALA A 628 19.22 7.35 -12.74
N GLY A 629 18.94 7.63 -11.46
CA GLY A 629 18.23 8.83 -11.00
C GLY A 629 16.71 8.68 -11.00
N GLU A 630 16.03 9.54 -10.23
CA GLU A 630 14.58 9.71 -10.31
C GLU A 630 14.19 10.33 -11.67
N ILE A 631 13.00 10.03 -12.18
CA ILE A 631 12.45 10.67 -13.39
C ILE A 631 11.13 11.33 -13.04
N THR A 632 11.23 12.57 -12.58
CA THR A 632 10.13 13.40 -12.11
C THR A 632 10.35 14.84 -12.58
N SER A 633 9.30 15.66 -12.59
CA SER A 633 9.40 17.11 -12.82
C SER A 633 10.22 17.81 -11.73
N ARG A 634 10.26 17.25 -10.51
CA ARG A 634 10.98 17.78 -9.34
C ARG A 634 12.23 16.98 -9.05
N GLN A 635 13.38 17.61 -9.16
CA GLN A 635 14.68 16.97 -8.96
C GLN A 635 15.54 17.76 -7.97
N TYR A 636 16.51 17.06 -7.38
CA TYR A 636 17.46 17.63 -6.45
C TYR A 636 18.88 17.35 -6.94
N ALA A 637 19.75 18.33 -6.76
CA ALA A 637 21.18 18.18 -6.95
C ALA A 637 21.91 18.67 -5.70
N ALA A 638 23.20 18.37 -5.61
CA ALA A 638 24.06 18.81 -4.53
C ALA A 638 23.53 18.42 -3.15
N LYS A 639 22.98 17.20 -3.04
CA LYS A 639 22.45 16.65 -1.78
C LYS A 639 21.33 17.51 -1.18
N GLY A 640 20.44 18.00 -2.04
CA GLY A 640 19.28 18.82 -1.66
C GLY A 640 19.54 20.33 -1.65
N ALA A 641 20.79 20.78 -1.83
CA ALA A 641 21.11 22.21 -1.85
C ALA A 641 20.61 22.93 -3.12
N VAL A 642 20.30 22.19 -4.18
CA VAL A 642 19.71 22.74 -5.41
C VAL A 642 18.43 21.96 -5.72
N PHE A 643 17.29 22.63 -5.63
CA PHE A 643 16.01 22.13 -6.10
C PHE A 643 15.75 22.61 -7.52
N ILE A 644 15.25 21.73 -8.38
CA ILE A 644 14.95 22.03 -9.78
C ILE A 644 13.53 21.53 -10.09
N LEU A 645 12.66 22.44 -10.52
CA LEU A 645 11.35 22.13 -11.07
C LEU A 645 11.39 22.30 -12.59
N ALA A 646 10.97 21.28 -13.32
CA ALA A 646 10.84 21.27 -14.76
C ALA A 646 9.36 21.30 -15.15
N GLU A 647 8.98 22.31 -15.91
CA GLU A 647 7.62 22.53 -16.39
C GLU A 647 7.62 22.63 -17.91
N LEU A 648 6.52 22.24 -18.53
CA LEU A 648 6.25 22.45 -19.95
C LEU A 648 5.01 23.33 -20.08
N ASP A 649 5.19 24.52 -20.64
CA ASP A 649 4.10 25.43 -21.01
C ASP A 649 4.08 25.55 -22.54
N ASN A 650 3.11 24.89 -23.17
CA ASN A 650 3.04 24.75 -24.63
C ASN A 650 4.34 24.16 -25.23
N ASP A 651 5.13 24.99 -25.91
CA ASP A 651 6.40 24.65 -26.52
C ASP A 651 7.61 25.19 -25.73
N GLU A 652 7.40 25.74 -24.53
CA GLU A 652 8.47 26.26 -23.66
C GLU A 652 8.72 25.31 -22.48
N VAL A 653 9.93 24.75 -22.40
CA VAL A 653 10.40 24.08 -21.19
C VAL A 653 11.03 25.12 -20.26
N ILE A 654 10.58 25.12 -19.01
CA ILE A 654 11.07 26.00 -17.96
C ILE A 654 11.72 25.14 -16.88
N LEU A 655 13.01 25.37 -16.63
CA LEU A 655 13.71 24.82 -15.47
C LEU A 655 13.84 25.93 -14.42
N SER A 656 13.09 25.82 -13.34
CA SER A 656 13.12 26.71 -12.18
C SER A 656 14.06 26.12 -11.11
N LEU A 657 15.20 26.77 -10.89
CA LEU A 657 16.21 26.38 -9.92
C LEU A 657 16.06 27.22 -8.65
N THR A 658 16.07 26.56 -7.49
CA THR A 658 16.19 27.19 -6.17
C THR A 658 17.46 26.68 -5.51
N ILE A 659 18.45 27.57 -5.35
CA ILE A 659 19.76 27.26 -4.77
C ILE A 659 19.78 27.76 -3.33
N GLN A 660 20.05 26.86 -2.38
CA GLN A 660 20.12 27.16 -0.96
C GLN A 660 21.21 28.21 -0.65
N ASP A 661 20.95 29.08 0.33
CA ASP A 661 21.93 30.06 0.81
C ASP A 661 23.28 29.40 1.15
N GLY A 662 24.36 30.04 0.70
CA GLY A 662 25.73 29.53 0.84
C GLY A 662 26.18 28.59 -0.28
N TRP A 663 25.26 28.11 -1.11
CA TRP A 663 25.55 27.34 -2.33
C TRP A 663 25.42 28.19 -3.59
N HIS A 664 26.13 27.77 -4.63
CA HIS A 664 26.08 28.35 -5.96
C HIS A 664 26.38 27.30 -7.01
N ILE A 665 25.97 27.56 -8.26
CA ILE A 665 26.38 26.77 -9.42
C ILE A 665 27.12 27.67 -10.43
N ASN A 666 28.01 27.08 -11.22
CA ASN A 666 28.71 27.80 -12.28
C ASN A 666 27.72 28.31 -13.34
N ALA A 667 27.91 29.54 -13.84
CA ALA A 667 27.11 30.04 -14.95
C ALA A 667 27.34 29.23 -16.24
N HIS A 668 26.44 29.38 -17.23
CA HIS A 668 26.60 28.74 -18.54
C HIS A 668 27.88 29.16 -19.28
N GLN A 669 28.35 30.39 -19.03
CA GLN A 669 29.60 30.91 -19.55
C GLN A 669 30.54 31.22 -18.37
N PRO A 670 31.23 30.20 -17.81
CA PRO A 670 32.16 30.42 -16.73
C PRO A 670 33.36 31.25 -17.22
N LYS A 671 33.94 32.06 -16.33
CA LYS A 671 35.10 32.90 -16.64
C LYS A 671 36.42 32.13 -16.69
N ASP A 672 36.44 30.95 -16.08
CA ASP A 672 37.55 30.01 -16.13
C ASP A 672 37.13 28.78 -16.95
N LYS A 673 38.03 28.33 -17.82
CA LYS A 673 37.84 27.20 -18.73
C LYS A 673 37.82 25.84 -18.00
N ASP A 674 38.37 25.79 -16.80
CA ASP A 674 38.46 24.57 -16.00
C ASP A 674 37.18 24.33 -15.16
N LEU A 675 36.25 25.30 -15.15
CA LEU A 675 34.95 25.18 -14.50
C LEU A 675 33.94 24.48 -15.41
N ILE A 676 33.12 23.61 -14.81
CA ILE A 676 32.06 22.91 -15.53
C ILE A 676 30.86 23.85 -15.70
N PRO A 677 30.46 24.19 -16.93
CA PRO A 677 29.37 25.13 -17.17
C PRO A 677 28.01 24.47 -16.87
N THR A 678 27.06 25.28 -16.39
CA THR A 678 25.65 24.86 -16.40
C THR A 678 25.18 24.74 -17.85
N LYS A 679 24.70 23.56 -18.24
CA LYS A 679 24.33 23.28 -19.63
C LYS A 679 23.09 22.41 -19.72
N VAL A 680 22.17 22.82 -20.57
CA VAL A 680 20.99 22.02 -20.93
C VAL A 680 21.20 21.30 -22.26
N SER A 681 20.73 20.05 -22.36
CA SER A 681 20.70 19.24 -23.57
C SER A 681 19.46 18.35 -23.63
N LEU A 682 19.22 17.74 -24.80
CA LEU A 682 18.19 16.71 -24.97
C LEU A 682 18.82 15.33 -25.14
N THR A 683 18.30 14.32 -24.46
CA THR A 683 18.72 12.92 -24.66
C THR A 683 18.08 12.33 -25.93
N ASN A 684 16.88 12.78 -26.30
CA ASN A 684 16.14 12.32 -27.49
C ASN A 684 16.14 13.36 -28.63
N ASN A 685 17.32 13.92 -28.91
CA ASN A 685 17.56 14.95 -29.94
C ASN A 685 17.25 14.54 -31.39
N LYS A 686 16.92 13.26 -31.64
CA LYS A 686 16.41 12.78 -32.93
C LYS A 686 14.97 13.24 -33.17
N THR A 687 14.17 13.29 -32.11
CA THR A 687 12.75 13.67 -32.14
C THR A 687 12.58 15.15 -31.84
N TRP A 688 13.36 15.69 -30.89
CA TRP A 688 13.22 17.07 -30.41
C TRP A 688 14.42 17.95 -30.76
N GLN A 689 14.17 19.25 -30.88
CA GLN A 689 15.17 20.30 -31.02
C GLN A 689 14.97 21.36 -29.94
N LEU A 690 16.08 21.78 -29.30
CA LEU A 690 16.10 22.97 -28.46
C LEU A 690 16.42 24.20 -29.31
N GLU A 691 15.62 25.25 -29.13
CA GLU A 691 15.88 26.58 -29.62
C GLU A 691 15.78 27.60 -28.48
N ASN A 692 16.37 28.78 -28.69
CA ASN A 692 16.23 29.93 -27.78
C ASN A 692 16.54 29.63 -26.30
N VAL A 693 17.56 28.80 -26.01
CA VAL A 693 17.94 28.49 -24.62
C VAL A 693 18.44 29.76 -23.93
N ALA A 694 17.59 30.32 -23.07
CA ALA A 694 17.83 31.54 -22.32
C ALA A 694 18.27 31.18 -20.89
N TYR A 695 19.56 31.40 -20.63
CA TYR A 695 20.14 31.26 -19.29
C TYR A 695 19.97 32.55 -18.48
N PRO A 696 19.89 32.45 -17.14
CA PRO A 696 19.78 33.62 -16.28
C PRO A 696 21.08 34.45 -16.32
N LYS A 697 20.97 35.73 -15.97
CA LYS A 697 22.13 36.63 -15.89
C LYS A 697 23.02 36.20 -14.72
N ALA A 698 24.28 35.91 -15.01
CA ALA A 698 25.24 35.50 -14.00
C ALA A 698 25.55 36.63 -13.01
N ILE A 699 25.73 36.24 -11.75
CA ILE A 699 26.27 37.10 -10.69
C ILE A 699 27.79 36.95 -10.73
N GLU A 700 28.49 38.09 -10.70
CA GLU A 700 29.94 38.11 -10.62
C GLU A 700 30.40 38.21 -9.18
N LYS A 701 31.08 37.17 -8.68
CA LYS A 701 31.50 37.10 -7.28
C LYS A 701 32.91 36.53 -7.16
N ARG A 702 33.70 37.12 -6.28
CA ARG A 702 35.00 36.56 -5.90
C ARG A 702 34.80 35.73 -4.64
N LEU A 703 35.05 34.43 -4.77
CA LEU A 703 34.95 33.49 -3.65
C LEU A 703 36.28 33.45 -2.89
N SER A 704 36.21 33.09 -1.60
CA SER A 704 37.37 33.01 -0.70
C SER A 704 38.49 32.11 -1.23
N PHE A 705 38.14 31.03 -1.91
CA PHE A 705 39.08 30.08 -2.50
C PHE A 705 39.54 30.43 -3.93
N SER A 706 38.94 31.43 -4.58
CA SER A 706 39.28 31.82 -5.95
C SER A 706 40.05 33.13 -6.00
N GLN A 707 41.15 33.13 -6.75
CA GLN A 707 41.90 34.36 -7.05
C GLN A 707 41.20 35.24 -8.10
N GLN A 708 40.22 34.68 -8.82
CA GLN A 708 39.51 35.35 -9.91
C GLN A 708 38.02 35.53 -9.58
N THR A 709 37.41 36.55 -10.17
CA THR A 709 35.95 36.71 -10.12
C THR A 709 35.30 35.62 -10.97
N LEU A 710 34.37 34.88 -10.38
CA LEU A 710 33.60 33.83 -11.05
C LEU A 710 32.24 34.36 -11.50
N ALA A 711 31.66 33.70 -12.51
CA ALA A 711 30.29 33.94 -12.97
C ALA A 711 29.42 32.78 -12.48
N LEU A 712 28.45 33.08 -11.62
CA LEU A 712 27.70 32.09 -10.82
C LEU A 712 26.19 32.34 -10.88
N TYR A 713 25.41 31.32 -10.52
CA TYR A 713 23.99 31.44 -10.16
C TYR A 713 23.82 31.15 -8.66
N GLU A 714 23.03 31.97 -7.97
CA GLU A 714 22.69 31.89 -6.54
C GLU A 714 21.19 32.17 -6.38
N GLY A 715 20.55 31.63 -5.34
CA GLY A 715 19.12 31.82 -5.07
C GLY A 715 18.20 31.25 -6.16
N ALA A 716 17.13 31.98 -6.47
CA ALA A 716 16.18 31.60 -7.51
C ALA A 716 16.71 31.97 -8.91
N SER A 717 16.64 31.02 -9.85
CA SER A 717 17.12 31.15 -11.21
C SER A 717 16.24 30.36 -12.17
N GLN A 718 16.07 30.84 -13.41
CA GLN A 718 15.28 30.15 -14.42
C GLN A 718 16.06 29.97 -15.72
N ILE A 719 15.98 28.77 -16.30
CA ILE A 719 16.47 28.48 -17.65
C ILE A 719 15.24 28.16 -18.50
N LYS A 720 15.06 28.91 -19.58
CA LYS A 720 13.92 28.74 -20.50
C LYS A 720 14.41 28.27 -21.86
N MET A 721 13.66 27.42 -22.51
CA MET A 721 14.02 26.92 -23.84
C MET A 721 12.77 26.54 -24.64
N THR A 722 12.79 26.81 -25.94
CA THR A 722 11.74 26.37 -26.85
C THR A 722 12.05 24.97 -27.36
N VAL A 723 11.04 24.10 -27.41
CA VAL A 723 11.13 22.70 -27.84
C VAL A 723 10.26 22.46 -29.07
N LEU A 724 10.92 22.17 -30.19
CA LEU A 724 10.25 21.89 -31.47
C LEU A 724 10.35 20.40 -31.79
N THR A 725 9.24 19.82 -32.29
CA THR A 725 9.24 18.45 -32.81
C THR A 725 9.81 18.42 -34.23
N LYS A 726 10.62 17.41 -34.53
CA LYS A 726 11.12 17.11 -35.88
C LYS A 726 10.21 16.15 -36.65
N GLU A 727 9.26 15.52 -35.96
CA GLU A 727 8.29 14.58 -36.54
C GLU A 727 6.86 15.12 -36.33
N GLU A 728 6.05 15.14 -37.39
CA GLU A 728 4.60 15.36 -37.27
C GLU A 728 3.93 14.08 -36.73
N ASN A 729 2.99 14.22 -35.78
CA ASN A 729 2.10 13.17 -35.28
C ASN A 729 2.71 12.03 -34.44
N LYS A 730 3.62 12.33 -33.51
CA LYS A 730 3.84 11.45 -32.36
C LYS A 730 3.86 12.24 -31.05
N PRO A 731 2.95 11.97 -30.09
CA PRO A 731 3.18 12.40 -28.71
C PRO A 731 4.44 11.68 -28.22
N ALA A 732 5.49 12.46 -27.98
CA ALA A 732 6.75 11.97 -27.46
C ALA A 732 7.07 12.75 -26.19
N PHE A 733 7.71 12.09 -25.24
CA PHE A 733 8.25 12.79 -24.09
C PHE A 733 9.46 13.62 -24.52
N ILE A 734 9.68 14.75 -23.87
CA ILE A 734 10.85 15.60 -23.99
C ILE A 734 11.81 15.19 -22.88
N ALA A 735 12.94 14.58 -23.27
CA ALA A 735 13.97 14.14 -22.32
C ALA A 735 15.04 15.23 -22.22
N VAL A 736 15.01 16.00 -21.13
CA VAL A 736 15.90 17.14 -20.87
C VAL A 736 16.96 16.73 -19.86
N GLU A 737 18.21 17.12 -20.12
CA GLU A 737 19.33 16.94 -19.19
C GLU A 737 19.91 18.29 -18.79
N LEU A 738 20.12 18.48 -17.49
CA LEU A 738 20.80 19.63 -16.91
C LEU A 738 22.12 19.17 -16.30
N ALA A 739 23.22 19.53 -16.95
CA ALA A 739 24.56 19.42 -16.40
C ALA A 739 24.83 20.61 -15.49
N LEU A 740 25.24 20.37 -14.24
CA LEU A 740 25.62 21.43 -13.30
C LEU A 740 26.77 20.99 -12.39
N GLN A 741 27.44 21.95 -11.79
CA GLN A 741 28.38 21.72 -10.70
C GLN A 741 28.07 22.71 -9.59
N ALA A 742 27.71 22.18 -8.43
CA ALA A 742 27.41 22.97 -7.25
C ALA A 742 28.64 23.06 -6.33
N CYS A 743 28.83 24.26 -5.78
CA CYS A 743 29.91 24.57 -4.86
C CYS A 743 29.37 25.43 -3.71
N ASN A 744 30.06 25.39 -2.58
CA ASN A 744 29.92 26.35 -1.50
C ASN A 744 31.28 27.02 -1.24
N GLU A 745 31.43 27.77 -0.14
CA GLU A 745 32.71 28.44 0.17
C GLU A 745 33.88 27.50 0.50
N GLN A 746 33.61 26.21 0.73
CA GLN A 746 34.59 25.23 1.20
C GLN A 746 34.90 24.13 0.17
N VAL A 747 33.90 23.70 -0.60
CA VAL A 747 33.99 22.54 -1.49
C VAL A 747 33.16 22.73 -2.76
N CYS A 748 33.66 22.16 -3.86
CA CYS A 748 32.90 21.90 -5.06
C CYS A 748 32.58 20.41 -5.15
N LEU A 749 31.32 20.06 -5.34
CA LEU A 749 30.90 18.69 -5.54
C LEU A 749 31.26 18.20 -6.95
N ALA A 750 31.21 16.88 -7.14
CA ALA A 750 31.32 16.30 -8.47
C ALA A 750 30.20 16.85 -9.36
N PRO A 751 30.46 17.08 -10.66
CA PRO A 751 29.41 17.48 -11.59
C PRO A 751 28.28 16.45 -11.64
N GLU A 752 27.05 16.93 -11.70
CA GLU A 752 25.84 16.12 -11.75
C GLU A 752 25.11 16.33 -13.07
N MET A 753 24.47 15.26 -13.55
CA MET A 753 23.62 15.25 -14.73
C MET A 753 22.20 14.93 -14.30
N ILE A 754 21.36 15.95 -14.19
CA ILE A 754 19.98 15.81 -13.75
C ILE A 754 19.08 15.58 -14.96
N LYS A 755 18.20 14.58 -14.88
CA LYS A 755 17.36 14.15 -16.01
C LYS A 755 15.90 14.44 -15.72
N PHE A 756 15.21 14.99 -16.70
CA PHE A 756 13.78 15.25 -16.67
C PHE A 756 13.13 14.59 -17.88
N LYS A 757 11.90 14.13 -17.69
CA LYS A 757 11.06 13.65 -18.79
C LYS A 757 9.71 14.34 -18.68
N LEU A 758 9.48 15.28 -19.58
CA LEU A 758 8.25 16.06 -19.66
C LEU A 758 7.39 15.50 -20.79
N LYS A 759 6.08 15.36 -20.61
CA LYS A 759 5.21 14.93 -21.71
C LYS A 759 4.64 16.16 -22.43
N LYS A 760 4.70 16.16 -23.76
CA LYS A 760 4.12 17.19 -24.62
C LYS A 760 2.75 16.79 -25.13
#